data_AF-A0A8S9TH96-F1
#
_entry.id   AF-A0A8S9TH96-F1
#
_cell.length_a   1.000
_cell.length_b   1.000
_cell.length_c   1.000
_cell.angle_alpha   90.00
_cell.angle_beta   90.00
_cell.angle_gamma   90.00
#
_symmetry.space_group_name_H-M   'P 1'
#
loop_
_entity.id
_entity.type
_entity.pdbx_description
1 polymer ?
#
loop_
_entity_poly.entity_id
_entity_poly.type
_entity_poly.pdbx_seq_one_letter_code
_entity_poly.pdbx_strand_id
1 'polypeptide(L)'
;MVSSEEVTTAPAPKLSALAADSSAPKLPAAKPSVPTTALKADPSAPTPPAPRPAVLAAEPSAPKPPPPKPSAPKPLVLASVLAAASQYNRLDETDLKEAKKLGILLEDLPVSLDSSAPEFGVAYEKKGGSKVSGCAAGVFSSQKTLQERCKQFAMQRGFQLFVSGSSTRPNGGGNVKYRCKKLNGQQFFDPDTPASKLQCPFYINGYGKDEHWKITRACFLHNHYKFIGWRAAPPTTTHPLAVAAATAVANGNLPNVLPSTSTQPLLAPAPPAETVPLDIGSSELPAPAETATITPPPRAKAQRNTTMSMKSLCRMVTDEVSKHPPNVAMAKLDGKTIRRILLGQGHTINHMMASRIKRQLQEERIAKVRGSFQKLGGYLGIMAEKNPGSLFRVETREDGAFSRALFAPNATLNTVKHCRKIVSLDHITHCEEVTETAVGKFEDEGSDDAICGVFLKAATKDFNDEVVTFALALVTEESQANWEWFLTALQSTHVADWNQYTVIAGRTRGLQTAIHRVWPLASHHFCMRRVVEDELMMVKKIPMTPEKKQSIFDLARSDSETEYDALRKALVGSNEAAVTYLDKLDRANWVKYAFLERFRRPTFNELTSDLSMALGSDELLSQHASASHIKWFGEDSIGSSHPLYAFNQFFMKIAENFHHRRQSVKLRPGYELVPLRDAQLQQILQGSQRCESIPCANGLYMVRYLGPTRLKIPDSWRHVNLMDWECTCQDWQDQQFPCLHAIHASELEQRRIDSLYDIKQNSIENYLACYSTSFTPWPVDASPIVPDTSLKTPLDFYLSEDGTGRRKPGPRPKRKRAVEQVGL
;
A
#
# COMPACT_ATOMS: atom_id res chain seq x y z
N MET A 1 27.15 65.63 18.23
CA MET A 1 25.74 65.95 17.92
C MET A 1 24.93 64.82 18.55
N VAL A 2 24.23 65.03 19.66
CA VAL A 2 22.95 65.78 19.80
C VAL A 2 21.82 64.99 19.10
N SER A 3 20.83 64.40 19.79
CA SER A 3 20.54 64.25 21.23
C SER A 3 19.62 63.03 21.51
N SER A 4 19.50 62.64 22.79
CA SER A 4 18.30 62.31 23.62
C SER A 4 16.96 61.92 22.95
N GLU A 5 16.05 61.13 23.55
CA GLU A 5 15.62 61.11 24.98
C GLU A 5 15.35 59.70 25.58
N GLU A 6 15.12 59.66 26.91
CA GLU A 6 14.72 58.49 27.73
C GLU A 6 13.25 58.62 28.23
N VAL A 7 12.92 58.02 29.40
CA VAL A 7 11.65 58.02 30.19
C VAL A 7 10.74 56.80 29.91
N THR A 8 10.68 55.68 30.66
CA THR A 8 10.75 55.26 32.09
C THR A 8 9.40 54.86 32.72
N THR A 9 9.23 53.54 32.91
CA THR A 9 8.63 52.83 34.07
C THR A 9 7.14 52.95 34.48
N ALA A 10 6.50 51.76 34.56
CA ALA A 10 5.58 51.28 35.63
C ALA A 10 4.12 51.83 35.71
N PRO A 11 3.20 51.19 36.48
CA PRO A 11 3.02 49.76 36.82
C PRO A 11 1.60 49.22 36.52
N ALA A 12 1.32 47.95 36.86
CA ALA A 12 0.00 47.32 36.71
C ALA A 12 -0.94 47.51 37.93
N PRO A 13 -2.28 47.49 37.74
CA PRO A 13 -3.25 47.45 38.84
C PRO A 13 -3.54 46.01 39.31
N LYS A 14 -3.60 45.82 40.63
CA LYS A 14 -4.31 44.69 41.27
C LYS A 14 -5.68 45.18 41.74
N LEU A 15 -6.67 44.28 41.74
CA LEU A 15 -7.81 44.37 42.66
C LEU A 15 -8.25 42.96 43.04
N SER A 16 -8.62 42.75 44.31
CA SER A 16 -8.73 41.43 44.91
C SER A 16 -9.96 41.28 45.79
N ALA A 17 -10.69 40.18 45.54
CA ALA A 17 -11.40 39.33 46.51
C ALA A 17 -12.30 39.95 47.60
N LEU A 18 -13.54 39.46 47.65
CA LEU A 18 -14.25 39.19 48.90
C LEU A 18 -14.81 37.75 48.82
N ALA A 19 -14.98 37.11 49.97
CA ALA A 19 -15.29 35.69 50.07
C ALA A 19 -16.44 35.40 51.05
N ALA A 20 -17.10 34.25 50.85
CA ALA A 20 -17.95 33.59 51.82
C ALA A 20 -17.79 32.06 51.65
N ASP A 21 -18.03 31.29 52.71
CA ASP A 21 -17.60 29.89 52.86
C ASP A 21 -18.79 28.99 53.25
N SER A 22 -18.74 27.69 52.92
CA SER A 22 -19.10 26.59 53.83
C SER A 22 -19.08 25.18 53.18
N SER A 23 -18.22 24.30 53.72
CA SER A 23 -18.43 22.85 53.95
C SER A 23 -18.75 21.84 52.80
N ALA A 24 -17.91 20.79 52.73
CA ALA A 24 -18.24 19.45 52.17
C ALA A 24 -18.50 18.43 53.31
N PRO A 25 -18.79 17.10 53.09
CA PRO A 25 -17.72 16.13 52.78
C PRO A 25 -18.05 14.76 52.08
N LYS A 26 -17.08 14.28 51.28
CA LYS A 26 -16.50 12.90 51.16
C LYS A 26 -17.35 11.57 51.05
N LEU A 27 -17.08 10.84 49.95
CA LEU A 27 -16.68 9.39 49.85
C LEU A 27 -17.71 8.27 50.24
N PRO A 28 -17.44 6.95 50.01
CA PRO A 28 -16.37 6.25 49.25
C PRO A 28 -16.89 5.29 48.13
N ALA A 29 -16.09 4.32 47.67
CA ALA A 29 -16.39 3.38 46.56
C ALA A 29 -16.24 1.88 46.94
N ALA A 30 -16.85 0.96 46.17
CA ALA A 30 -16.47 -0.47 46.08
C ALA A 30 -17.15 -1.23 44.89
N LYS A 31 -16.59 -2.38 44.48
CA LYS A 31 -17.25 -3.47 43.71
C LYS A 31 -17.47 -4.69 44.65
N PRO A 32 -18.32 -5.69 44.32
CA PRO A 32 -17.75 -6.95 43.80
C PRO A 32 -18.64 -7.70 42.77
N SER A 33 -18.60 -9.04 42.74
CA SER A 33 -18.70 -9.93 41.56
C SER A 33 -19.89 -10.94 41.52
N VAL A 34 -20.39 -11.23 40.30
CA VAL A 34 -20.55 -12.57 39.63
C VAL A 34 -20.88 -13.80 40.55
N PRO A 35 -21.97 -14.59 40.31
CA PRO A 35 -21.86 -15.78 39.41
C PRO A 35 -23.10 -16.30 38.62
N THR A 36 -22.79 -16.78 37.40
CA THR A 36 -23.19 -18.01 36.65
C THR A 36 -24.42 -18.87 37.05
N THR A 37 -25.30 -19.19 36.09
CA THR A 37 -25.82 -20.57 35.74
C THR A 37 -26.72 -20.56 34.47
N ALA A 38 -27.23 -21.72 33.99
CA ALA A 38 -27.85 -21.86 32.65
C ALA A 38 -28.89 -23.01 32.51
N LEU A 39 -29.53 -23.07 31.32
CA LEU A 39 -30.26 -24.21 30.67
C LEU A 39 -31.78 -24.47 30.91
N LYS A 40 -32.55 -24.32 29.82
CA LYS A 40 -33.60 -25.19 29.22
C LYS A 40 -34.92 -25.58 29.94
N ALA A 41 -35.99 -25.48 29.13
CA ALA A 41 -37.09 -26.46 28.89
C ALA A 41 -38.55 -26.16 29.33
N ASP A 42 -39.46 -26.67 28.50
CA ASP A 42 -40.94 -26.71 28.48
C ASP A 42 -41.44 -28.02 29.20
N PRO A 43 -42.75 -28.42 29.30
CA PRO A 43 -44.02 -27.78 28.87
C PRO A 43 -45.26 -27.95 29.83
N SER A 44 -46.46 -27.61 29.31
CA SER A 44 -47.81 -28.20 29.59
C SER A 44 -48.79 -27.53 30.61
N ALA A 45 -50.10 -27.83 30.43
CA ALA A 45 -51.31 -27.29 31.13
C ALA A 45 -52.16 -28.48 31.71
N PRO A 46 -53.45 -28.43 32.23
CA PRO A 46 -54.62 -27.62 31.77
C PRO A 46 -55.85 -27.27 32.73
N THR A 47 -56.66 -26.26 32.34
CA THR A 47 -58.16 -26.16 32.52
C THR A 47 -58.79 -25.92 33.95
N PRO A 48 -60.13 -26.03 34.20
CA PRO A 48 -61.18 -24.98 34.13
C PRO A 48 -62.08 -24.89 35.44
N PRO A 49 -63.39 -24.47 35.53
CA PRO A 49 -64.34 -23.77 34.62
C PRO A 49 -65.25 -22.62 35.23
N ALA A 50 -66.10 -22.05 34.35
CA ALA A 50 -67.39 -21.30 34.39
C ALA A 50 -68.33 -21.21 35.66
N PRO A 51 -69.41 -20.37 35.65
CA PRO A 51 -70.69 -20.72 34.97
C PRO A 51 -71.43 -19.57 34.19
N ARG A 52 -72.60 -19.92 33.62
CA ARG A 52 -73.55 -19.13 32.79
C ARG A 52 -74.96 -19.10 33.46
N PRO A 53 -76.01 -18.38 32.96
CA PRO A 53 -76.75 -18.67 31.69
C PRO A 53 -76.25 -17.91 30.44
N ALA A 54 -76.77 -18.05 29.21
CA ALA A 54 -77.90 -18.82 28.62
C ALA A 54 -77.43 -19.42 27.24
N VAL A 55 -78.13 -20.12 26.32
CA VAL A 55 -79.56 -20.35 25.95
C VAL A 55 -80.23 -19.12 25.28
N LEU A 56 -80.86 -19.12 24.10
CA LEU A 56 -81.05 -20.04 22.94
C LEU A 56 -81.46 -19.13 21.72
N ALA A 57 -81.65 -19.50 20.43
CA ALA A 57 -81.61 -20.75 19.63
C ALA A 57 -81.34 -20.46 18.13
N ALA A 58 -80.95 -21.51 17.37
CA ALA A 58 -81.12 -21.75 15.91
C ALA A 58 -80.54 -20.79 14.83
N GLU A 59 -79.99 -21.38 13.76
CA GLU A 59 -79.40 -20.73 12.57
C GLU A 59 -80.38 -20.70 11.36
N PRO A 60 -80.08 -20.01 10.21
CA PRO A 60 -79.16 -20.59 9.20
C PRO A 60 -78.31 -19.62 8.33
N SER A 61 -77.13 -20.10 7.91
CA SER A 61 -76.33 -19.69 6.73
C SER A 61 -75.76 -18.25 6.61
N ALA A 62 -74.53 -18.14 6.09
CA ALA A 62 -73.75 -16.89 6.05
C ALA A 62 -73.68 -16.23 4.64
N PRO A 63 -73.97 -14.92 4.50
CA PRO A 63 -73.86 -14.17 3.23
C PRO A 63 -72.52 -13.42 3.04
N LYS A 64 -72.30 -12.90 1.82
CA LYS A 64 -71.09 -12.19 1.36
C LYS A 64 -70.82 -10.83 2.06
N PRO A 65 -69.54 -10.37 2.11
CA PRO A 65 -69.17 -9.04 2.58
C PRO A 65 -69.52 -7.91 1.58
N PRO A 66 -69.81 -6.68 2.06
CA PRO A 66 -70.19 -5.50 1.25
C PRO A 66 -69.00 -4.70 0.66
N PRO A 67 -69.25 -3.78 -0.30
CA PRO A 67 -68.20 -3.05 -1.04
C PRO A 67 -67.57 -1.84 -0.29
N PRO A 68 -66.39 -1.37 -0.72
CA PRO A 68 -65.64 -0.28 -0.07
C PRO A 68 -66.21 1.13 -0.33
N LYS A 69 -65.95 2.05 0.62
CA LYS A 69 -66.34 3.48 0.58
C LYS A 69 -65.40 4.33 -0.32
N PRO A 70 -65.85 5.50 -0.82
CA PRO A 70 -65.10 6.34 -1.75
C PRO A 70 -63.88 7.04 -1.12
N SER A 71 -62.91 7.41 -1.96
CA SER A 71 -61.65 8.06 -1.56
C SER A 71 -61.73 9.58 -1.46
N ALA A 72 -60.98 10.16 -0.51
CA ALA A 72 -60.81 11.59 -0.33
C ALA A 72 -60.16 12.28 -1.57
N PRO A 73 -60.40 13.59 -1.78
CA PRO A 73 -59.79 14.34 -2.88
C PRO A 73 -58.26 14.44 -2.72
N LYS A 74 -57.55 14.46 -3.85
CA LYS A 74 -56.09 14.67 -3.88
C LYS A 74 -55.76 16.15 -3.61
N PRO A 75 -54.67 16.46 -2.87
CA PRO A 75 -54.20 17.83 -2.75
C PRO A 75 -53.73 18.36 -4.12
N LEU A 76 -54.06 19.64 -4.39
CA LEU A 76 -53.50 20.38 -5.51
C LEU A 76 -52.03 20.72 -5.20
N VAL A 77 -51.10 20.24 -6.04
CA VAL A 77 -49.68 20.59 -5.94
C VAL A 77 -49.46 21.95 -6.59
N LEU A 78 -48.85 22.87 -5.85
CA LEU A 78 -48.56 24.22 -6.32
C LEU A 78 -47.50 24.18 -7.45
N ALA A 79 -47.72 24.93 -8.53
CA ALA A 79 -46.90 24.84 -9.75
C ALA A 79 -45.40 25.11 -9.54
N SER A 80 -45.03 25.95 -8.57
CA SER A 80 -43.63 26.23 -8.19
C SER A 80 -42.86 25.00 -7.71
N VAL A 81 -43.54 24.00 -7.12
CA VAL A 81 -42.91 22.76 -6.62
C VAL A 81 -42.52 21.84 -7.78
N LEU A 82 -43.21 21.91 -8.93
CA LEU A 82 -42.85 21.14 -10.12
C LEU A 82 -41.59 21.69 -10.82
N ALA A 83 -41.37 23.00 -10.78
CA ALA A 83 -40.19 23.64 -11.37
C ALA A 83 -38.88 23.26 -10.66
N ALA A 84 -38.87 23.26 -9.32
CA ALA A 84 -37.69 22.85 -8.54
C ALA A 84 -37.27 21.40 -8.84
N ALA A 85 -38.23 20.51 -9.13
CA ALA A 85 -37.97 19.13 -9.50
C ALA A 85 -37.59 18.92 -10.98
N SER A 86 -37.73 19.93 -11.86
CA SER A 86 -37.41 19.82 -13.28
C SER A 86 -36.00 20.31 -13.65
N GLN A 87 -35.42 21.26 -12.91
CA GLN A 87 -34.14 21.89 -13.26
C GLN A 87 -32.95 20.91 -13.41
N TYR A 88 -32.96 19.81 -12.65
CA TYR A 88 -31.92 18.77 -12.69
C TYR A 88 -32.27 17.59 -13.62
N ASN A 89 -33.40 17.62 -14.33
CA ASN A 89 -33.80 16.57 -15.27
C ASN A 89 -33.37 16.93 -16.69
N ARG A 90 -32.51 16.11 -17.31
CA ARG A 90 -32.09 16.27 -18.70
C ARG A 90 -32.79 15.28 -19.62
N LEU A 91 -33.13 15.74 -20.81
CA LEU A 91 -33.60 14.94 -21.93
C LEU A 91 -32.46 14.91 -22.97
N ASP A 92 -32.14 13.73 -23.49
CA ASP A 92 -31.09 13.54 -24.50
C ASP A 92 -31.73 13.17 -25.84
N GLU A 93 -31.49 13.99 -26.88
CA GLU A 93 -32.01 13.71 -28.22
C GLU A 93 -31.55 12.35 -28.77
N THR A 94 -30.36 11.88 -28.39
CA THR A 94 -29.83 10.60 -28.84
C THR A 94 -30.51 9.42 -28.15
N ASP A 95 -31.10 9.61 -26.97
CA ASP A 95 -32.03 8.64 -26.37
C ASP A 95 -33.32 8.56 -27.20
N LEU A 96 -33.87 9.70 -27.65
CA LEU A 96 -35.07 9.72 -28.50
C LEU A 96 -34.81 9.10 -29.89
N LYS A 97 -33.65 9.40 -30.50
CA LYS A 97 -33.23 8.84 -31.80
C LYS A 97 -33.03 7.33 -31.72
N GLU A 98 -32.35 6.81 -30.69
CA GLU A 98 -32.18 5.36 -30.52
C GLU A 98 -33.47 4.66 -30.07
N ALA A 99 -34.34 5.31 -29.27
CA ALA A 99 -35.65 4.76 -28.94
C ALA A 99 -36.56 4.61 -30.17
N LYS A 100 -36.49 5.53 -31.15
CA LYS A 100 -37.16 5.40 -32.45
C LYS A 100 -36.57 4.27 -33.28
N LYS A 101 -35.24 4.23 -33.43
CA LYS A 101 -34.48 3.18 -34.14
C LYS A 101 -34.71 1.76 -33.59
N LEU A 102 -34.98 1.63 -32.28
CA LEU A 102 -35.37 0.37 -31.64
C LEU A 102 -36.90 0.14 -31.58
N GLY A 103 -37.71 1.00 -32.18
CA GLY A 103 -39.17 0.90 -32.18
C GLY A 103 -39.83 0.97 -30.79
N ILE A 104 -39.11 1.46 -29.78
CA ILE A 104 -39.61 1.73 -28.42
C ILE A 104 -40.43 3.02 -28.39
N LEU A 105 -40.09 3.94 -29.30
CA LEU A 105 -40.80 5.18 -29.59
C LEU A 105 -41.24 5.15 -31.07
N LEU A 106 -42.47 5.59 -31.36
CA LEU A 106 -42.97 5.83 -32.71
C LEU A 106 -42.28 7.05 -33.34
N GLU A 107 -42.10 7.05 -34.66
CA GLU A 107 -41.45 8.16 -35.36
C GLU A 107 -42.27 9.46 -35.30
N ASP A 108 -43.59 9.36 -35.45
CA ASP A 108 -44.51 10.51 -35.44
C ASP A 108 -45.03 10.92 -34.05
N LEU A 109 -44.68 10.19 -32.97
CA LEU A 109 -45.20 10.49 -31.64
C LEU A 109 -44.41 11.67 -31.01
N PRO A 110 -45.05 12.81 -30.73
CA PRO A 110 -44.36 13.96 -30.16
C PRO A 110 -43.97 13.71 -28.69
N VAL A 111 -42.78 14.17 -28.33
CA VAL A 111 -42.28 14.24 -26.95
C VAL A 111 -41.91 15.69 -26.69
N SER A 112 -42.42 16.28 -25.60
CA SER A 112 -42.13 17.69 -25.31
C SER A 112 -40.65 17.88 -24.97
N LEU A 113 -39.98 18.75 -25.73
CA LEU A 113 -38.62 19.22 -25.45
C LEU A 113 -38.61 20.46 -24.54
N ASP A 114 -39.75 21.15 -24.42
CA ASP A 114 -39.95 22.27 -23.50
C ASP A 114 -39.95 21.77 -22.05
N SER A 115 -39.02 22.30 -21.25
CA SER A 115 -38.80 21.97 -19.84
C SER A 115 -39.78 22.66 -18.87
N SER A 116 -40.53 23.65 -19.34
CA SER A 116 -41.64 24.27 -18.60
C SER A 116 -42.95 23.50 -18.74
N ALA A 117 -43.08 22.65 -19.76
CA ALA A 117 -44.30 21.89 -20.03
C ALA A 117 -44.48 20.71 -19.04
N PRO A 118 -45.71 20.43 -18.56
CA PRO A 118 -45.99 19.30 -17.65
C PRO A 118 -45.84 17.91 -18.30
N GLU A 119 -45.49 17.85 -19.59
CA GLU A 119 -45.25 16.64 -20.36
C GLU A 119 -43.78 16.53 -20.86
N PHE A 120 -42.87 17.35 -20.33
CA PHE A 120 -41.44 17.35 -20.65
C PHE A 120 -40.84 15.93 -20.62
N GLY A 121 -40.23 15.50 -21.73
CA GLY A 121 -39.60 14.18 -21.86
C GLY A 121 -40.53 12.97 -21.71
N VAL A 122 -41.85 13.15 -21.71
CA VAL A 122 -42.84 12.08 -21.57
C VAL A 122 -43.49 11.75 -22.91
N ALA A 123 -43.40 10.48 -23.32
CA ALA A 123 -44.12 9.95 -24.48
C ALA A 123 -45.39 9.20 -24.02
N TYR A 124 -46.56 9.56 -24.55
CA TYR A 124 -47.80 8.78 -24.41
C TYR A 124 -48.80 9.08 -25.52
N GLU A 125 -49.68 8.12 -25.82
CA GLU A 125 -50.77 8.32 -26.79
C GLU A 125 -51.93 9.09 -26.14
N LYS A 126 -52.31 10.23 -26.72
CA LYS A 126 -53.46 11.03 -26.27
C LYS A 126 -54.78 10.42 -26.77
N LYS A 127 -55.85 10.50 -25.96
CA LYS A 127 -57.16 9.89 -26.25
C LYS A 127 -57.71 10.38 -27.60
N GLY A 128 -57.68 9.50 -28.60
CA GLY A 128 -58.08 9.79 -29.98
C GLY A 128 -57.31 8.94 -31.00
N GLY A 129 -56.07 8.55 -30.65
CA GLY A 129 -55.26 7.63 -31.46
C GLY A 129 -55.82 6.21 -31.59
N SER A 130 -55.25 5.44 -32.53
CA SER A 130 -55.68 4.08 -32.86
C SER A 130 -55.31 3.12 -31.74
N LYS A 131 -56.33 2.66 -30.99
CA LYS A 131 -56.25 1.83 -29.77
C LYS A 131 -55.33 0.59 -29.84
N VAL A 132 -54.88 0.18 -31.01
CA VAL A 132 -53.98 -0.96 -31.24
C VAL A 132 -52.54 -0.61 -30.86
N SER A 133 -51.98 0.46 -31.44
CA SER A 133 -50.58 0.87 -31.27
C SER A 133 -50.27 1.36 -29.84
N GLY A 134 -49.00 1.34 -29.44
CA GLY A 134 -48.55 1.91 -28.17
C GLY A 134 -47.73 3.17 -28.40
N CYS A 135 -46.88 3.52 -27.43
CA CYS A 135 -45.76 4.43 -27.71
C CYS A 135 -44.72 3.81 -28.66
N ALA A 136 -44.74 2.48 -28.79
CA ALA A 136 -43.83 1.67 -29.60
C ALA A 136 -44.35 1.42 -31.02
N ALA A 137 -43.43 1.29 -31.98
CA ALA A 137 -43.71 1.05 -33.39
C ALA A 137 -44.21 -0.38 -33.72
N GLY A 138 -44.22 -1.28 -32.73
CA GLY A 138 -44.72 -2.64 -32.91
C GLY A 138 -45.27 -3.24 -31.62
N VAL A 139 -46.08 -4.29 -31.79
CA VAL A 139 -46.59 -5.11 -30.68
C VAL A 139 -45.56 -6.21 -30.38
N PHE A 140 -45.24 -6.40 -29.11
CA PHE A 140 -44.31 -7.40 -28.63
C PHE A 140 -45.06 -8.70 -28.31
N SER A 141 -44.55 -9.84 -28.78
CA SER A 141 -45.14 -11.17 -28.58
C SER A 141 -45.08 -11.70 -27.14
N SER A 142 -44.40 -11.01 -26.22
CA SER A 142 -44.30 -11.41 -24.81
C SER A 142 -43.74 -10.28 -23.94
N GLN A 143 -43.88 -10.40 -22.62
CA GLN A 143 -43.14 -9.57 -21.67
C GLN A 143 -41.61 -9.68 -21.86
N LYS A 144 -41.10 -10.86 -22.27
CA LYS A 144 -39.67 -11.12 -22.46
C LYS A 144 -39.10 -10.38 -23.67
N THR A 145 -39.81 -10.35 -24.80
CA THR A 145 -39.38 -9.62 -26.00
C THR A 145 -39.46 -8.11 -25.81
N LEU A 146 -40.45 -7.61 -25.05
CA LEU A 146 -40.47 -6.22 -24.58
C LEU A 146 -39.29 -5.91 -23.64
N GLN A 147 -39.04 -6.77 -22.63
CA GLN A 147 -37.95 -6.58 -21.68
C GLN A 147 -36.59 -6.52 -22.37
N GLU A 148 -36.32 -7.41 -23.33
CA GLU A 148 -35.02 -7.47 -23.99
C GLU A 148 -34.76 -6.24 -24.86
N ARG A 149 -35.77 -5.71 -25.55
CA ARG A 149 -35.59 -4.47 -26.32
C ARG A 149 -35.41 -3.25 -25.42
N CYS A 150 -36.14 -3.17 -24.30
CA CYS A 150 -35.91 -2.14 -23.29
C CYS A 150 -34.50 -2.22 -22.68
N LYS A 151 -33.96 -3.42 -22.44
CA LYS A 151 -32.55 -3.60 -22.03
C LYS A 151 -31.60 -3.12 -23.13
N GLN A 152 -31.77 -3.57 -24.37
CA GLN A 152 -30.89 -3.23 -25.50
C GLN A 152 -30.75 -1.70 -25.66
N PHE A 153 -31.86 -0.98 -25.58
CA PHE A 153 -31.89 0.49 -25.54
C PHE A 153 -31.04 1.04 -24.39
N ALA A 154 -31.30 0.58 -23.18
CA ALA A 154 -30.60 1.06 -21.99
C ALA A 154 -29.09 0.72 -22.03
N MET A 155 -28.70 -0.43 -22.59
CA MET A 155 -27.30 -0.80 -22.86
C MET A 155 -26.64 0.21 -23.82
N GLN A 156 -27.28 0.49 -24.96
CA GLN A 156 -26.75 1.41 -25.99
C GLN A 156 -26.75 2.88 -25.54
N ARG A 157 -27.58 3.23 -24.55
CA ARG A 157 -27.61 4.56 -23.92
C ARG A 157 -26.94 4.62 -22.54
N GLY A 158 -26.24 3.56 -22.12
CA GLY A 158 -25.35 3.57 -20.96
C GLY A 158 -26.04 3.54 -19.59
N PHE A 159 -27.22 2.97 -19.43
CA PHE A 159 -27.84 2.82 -18.11
C PHE A 159 -28.49 1.45 -17.92
N GLN A 160 -28.50 0.94 -16.69
CA GLN A 160 -29.13 -0.35 -16.40
C GLN A 160 -30.62 -0.15 -16.08
N LEU A 161 -31.47 -1.12 -16.44
CA LEU A 161 -32.87 -1.15 -16.03
C LEU A 161 -33.10 -2.17 -14.92
N PHE A 162 -34.09 -1.89 -14.06
CA PHE A 162 -34.72 -2.89 -13.20
C PHE A 162 -36.24 -2.85 -13.36
N VAL A 163 -36.90 -3.96 -13.01
CA VAL A 163 -38.36 -4.02 -12.92
C VAL A 163 -38.78 -3.44 -11.57
N SER A 164 -39.36 -2.24 -11.59
CA SER A 164 -39.87 -1.56 -10.39
C SER A 164 -41.28 -2.01 -9.97
N GLY A 165 -41.91 -2.87 -10.78
CA GLY A 165 -43.18 -3.52 -10.51
C GLY A 165 -43.66 -4.31 -11.72
N SER A 166 -44.28 -5.46 -11.49
CA SER A 166 -44.91 -6.28 -12.53
C SER A 166 -46.10 -7.05 -11.97
N SER A 167 -47.12 -7.27 -12.81
CA SER A 167 -48.28 -8.11 -12.50
C SER A 167 -48.59 -9.00 -13.70
N THR A 168 -48.53 -10.32 -13.55
CA THR A 168 -48.98 -11.28 -14.56
C THR A 168 -50.43 -11.71 -14.31
N ARG A 169 -51.12 -12.14 -15.36
CA ARG A 169 -52.49 -12.68 -15.32
C ARG A 169 -52.51 -14.09 -15.92
N PRO A 170 -53.48 -14.95 -15.58
CA PRO A 170 -53.56 -16.31 -16.11
C PRO A 170 -53.65 -16.41 -17.64
N ASN A 171 -54.12 -15.36 -18.33
CA ASN A 171 -54.23 -15.27 -19.79
C ASN A 171 -52.97 -14.70 -20.48
N GLY A 172 -51.78 -14.82 -19.88
CA GLY A 172 -50.52 -14.29 -20.44
C GLY A 172 -50.40 -12.76 -20.51
N GLY A 173 -51.47 -12.03 -20.13
CA GLY A 173 -51.48 -10.58 -20.02
C GLY A 173 -50.84 -10.07 -18.73
N GLY A 174 -50.67 -8.75 -18.61
CA GLY A 174 -50.05 -8.16 -17.44
C GLY A 174 -49.74 -6.67 -17.53
N ASN A 175 -48.97 -6.20 -16.55
CA ASN A 175 -48.35 -4.87 -16.52
C ASN A 175 -46.88 -5.04 -16.11
N VAL A 176 -46.01 -4.16 -16.61
CA VAL A 176 -44.60 -4.08 -16.18
C VAL A 176 -44.13 -2.62 -16.16
N LYS A 177 -43.36 -2.21 -15.16
CA LYS A 177 -42.73 -0.89 -15.11
C LYS A 177 -41.23 -0.98 -14.93
N TYR A 178 -40.50 -0.70 -16.00
CA TYR A 178 -39.05 -0.53 -15.96
C TYR A 178 -38.68 0.87 -15.45
N ARG A 179 -37.59 0.97 -14.70
CA ARG A 179 -36.94 2.23 -14.29
C ARG A 179 -35.43 2.09 -14.41
N CYS A 180 -34.71 3.21 -14.47
CA CYS A 180 -33.25 3.16 -14.34
C CYS A 180 -32.85 2.60 -12.97
N LYS A 181 -31.99 1.58 -12.98
CA LYS A 181 -31.37 0.99 -11.79
C LYS A 181 -30.36 1.97 -11.23
N LYS A 182 -30.34 2.10 -9.91
CA LYS A 182 -29.33 2.88 -9.17
C LYS A 182 -28.03 2.09 -9.10
N LEU A 183 -26.90 2.73 -9.40
CA LEU A 183 -25.57 2.11 -9.37
C LEU A 183 -24.72 2.73 -8.24
N ASN A 184 -23.78 1.96 -7.69
CA ASN A 184 -22.80 2.50 -6.76
C ASN A 184 -21.87 3.45 -7.54
N GLY A 185 -21.48 4.57 -6.90
CA GLY A 185 -20.72 5.64 -7.58
C GLY A 185 -21.53 6.46 -8.61
N GLN A 186 -22.83 6.24 -8.75
CA GLN A 186 -23.66 7.00 -9.69
C GLN A 186 -23.80 8.47 -9.27
N GLN A 187 -23.21 9.36 -10.06
CA GLN A 187 -23.33 10.81 -9.91
C GLN A 187 -24.69 11.30 -10.43
N PHE A 188 -25.26 12.30 -9.73
CA PHE A 188 -26.51 12.97 -10.09
C PHE A 188 -26.25 14.42 -10.51
N PHE A 189 -27.18 15.03 -11.25
CA PHE A 189 -27.08 16.45 -11.64
C PHE A 189 -27.54 17.42 -10.53
N ASP A 190 -28.16 16.89 -9.47
CA ASP A 190 -28.49 17.59 -8.23
C ASP A 190 -27.34 17.42 -7.23
N PRO A 191 -26.59 18.48 -6.88
CA PRO A 191 -25.48 18.40 -5.93
C PRO A 191 -25.92 18.54 -4.46
N ASP A 192 -27.10 19.11 -4.21
CA ASP A 192 -27.56 19.53 -2.88
C ASP A 192 -28.33 18.40 -2.18
N THR A 193 -29.08 17.59 -2.94
CA THR A 193 -29.82 16.45 -2.40
C THR A 193 -28.89 15.25 -2.18
N PRO A 194 -28.77 14.71 -0.95
CA PRO A 194 -27.95 13.53 -0.69
C PRO A 194 -28.31 12.36 -1.60
N ALA A 195 -27.31 11.80 -2.28
CA ALA A 195 -27.49 10.80 -3.35
C ALA A 195 -28.38 9.62 -2.96
N SER A 196 -28.46 9.24 -1.68
CA SER A 196 -29.39 8.21 -1.17
C SER A 196 -30.86 8.50 -1.47
N LYS A 197 -31.29 9.77 -1.36
CA LYS A 197 -32.69 10.22 -1.56
C LYS A 197 -33.09 10.34 -3.04
N LEU A 198 -32.14 10.52 -3.95
CA LEU A 198 -32.43 10.72 -5.38
C LEU A 198 -32.91 9.44 -6.07
N GLN A 199 -33.95 9.58 -6.91
CA GLN A 199 -34.41 8.58 -7.88
C GLN A 199 -34.41 9.18 -9.28
N CYS A 200 -34.12 8.35 -10.29
CA CYS A 200 -34.25 8.73 -11.68
C CYS A 200 -35.73 8.83 -12.11
N PRO A 201 -36.14 9.91 -12.82
CA PRO A 201 -37.49 10.04 -13.37
C PRO A 201 -37.75 9.11 -14.55
N PHE A 202 -36.72 8.51 -15.17
CA PHE A 202 -36.85 7.56 -16.27
C PHE A 202 -37.80 6.40 -15.94
N TYR A 203 -38.76 6.11 -16.83
CA TYR A 203 -39.51 4.86 -16.79
C TYR A 203 -40.09 4.45 -18.14
N ILE A 204 -40.36 3.15 -18.29
CA ILE A 204 -41.17 2.59 -19.38
C ILE A 204 -42.27 1.71 -18.77
N ASN A 205 -43.54 2.01 -19.09
CA ASN A 205 -44.70 1.22 -18.69
C ASN A 205 -45.15 0.30 -19.86
N GLY A 206 -45.08 -1.01 -19.67
CA GLY A 206 -45.64 -2.01 -20.57
C GLY A 206 -46.98 -2.56 -20.08
N TYR A 207 -47.90 -2.83 -21.00
CA TYR A 207 -49.18 -3.50 -20.78
C TYR A 207 -49.30 -4.69 -21.74
N GLY A 208 -49.77 -5.83 -21.24
CA GLY A 208 -50.00 -7.05 -22.02
C GLY A 208 -51.43 -7.55 -21.91
N LYS A 209 -52.00 -8.04 -23.02
CA LYS A 209 -53.28 -8.76 -23.05
C LYS A 209 -53.20 -9.84 -24.13
N ASP A 210 -53.54 -11.08 -23.77
CA ASP A 210 -53.65 -12.23 -24.68
C ASP A 210 -52.40 -12.33 -25.60
N GLU A 211 -51.23 -12.48 -24.96
CA GLU A 211 -49.87 -12.49 -25.55
C GLU A 211 -49.41 -11.19 -26.26
N HIS A 212 -50.28 -10.23 -26.51
CA HIS A 212 -49.94 -8.96 -27.17
C HIS A 212 -49.51 -7.91 -26.14
N TRP A 213 -48.23 -7.53 -26.14
CA TRP A 213 -47.64 -6.53 -25.24
C TRP A 213 -47.30 -5.22 -25.96
N LYS A 214 -47.58 -4.06 -25.33
CA LYS A 214 -47.22 -2.73 -25.85
C LYS A 214 -46.78 -1.76 -24.76
N ILE A 215 -45.98 -0.77 -25.14
CA ILE A 215 -45.61 0.36 -24.28
C ILE A 215 -46.78 1.35 -24.23
N THR A 216 -47.20 1.76 -23.04
CA THR A 216 -48.36 2.65 -22.82
C THR A 216 -47.97 4.07 -22.42
N ARG A 217 -46.80 4.23 -21.78
CA ARG A 217 -46.19 5.53 -21.44
C ARG A 217 -44.71 5.34 -21.18
N ALA A 218 -43.88 6.24 -21.67
CA ALA A 218 -42.46 6.31 -21.36
C ALA A 218 -42.08 7.72 -20.86
N CYS A 219 -41.00 7.80 -20.10
CA CYS A 219 -40.34 9.04 -19.70
C CYS A 219 -38.84 8.86 -19.92
N PHE A 220 -38.26 9.72 -20.76
CA PHE A 220 -36.85 9.67 -21.18
C PHE A 220 -35.97 10.69 -20.43
N LEU A 221 -36.48 11.26 -19.33
CA LEU A 221 -35.72 12.16 -18.48
C LEU A 221 -34.74 11.38 -17.59
N HIS A 222 -33.53 11.91 -17.42
CA HIS A 222 -32.53 11.43 -16.48
C HIS A 222 -32.01 12.59 -15.62
N ASN A 223 -31.86 12.35 -14.31
CA ASN A 223 -31.21 13.29 -13.37
C ASN A 223 -29.81 12.82 -12.94
N HIS A 224 -29.18 11.96 -13.74
CA HIS A 224 -27.89 11.34 -13.46
C HIS A 224 -27.08 11.17 -14.75
N TYR A 225 -25.77 11.02 -14.57
CA TYR A 225 -24.85 10.68 -15.65
C TYR A 225 -25.11 9.25 -16.16
N LYS A 226 -24.93 9.04 -17.47
CA LYS A 226 -25.04 7.74 -18.13
C LYS A 226 -23.63 7.19 -18.41
N PHE A 227 -23.56 5.97 -18.90
CA PHE A 227 -22.35 5.15 -19.16
C PHE A 227 -21.54 4.72 -17.93
N ILE A 228 -21.90 5.18 -16.72
CA ILE A 228 -21.33 4.67 -15.46
C ILE A 228 -21.51 3.14 -15.35
N GLY A 229 -20.40 2.42 -15.18
CA GLY A 229 -20.37 0.97 -15.00
C GLY A 229 -20.54 0.14 -16.28
N TRP A 230 -20.39 0.73 -17.47
CA TRP A 230 -20.49 0.00 -18.76
C TRP A 230 -19.13 -0.29 -19.38
N ARG A 231 -18.87 -1.56 -19.70
CA ARG A 231 -17.81 -1.97 -20.63
C ARG A 231 -18.42 -2.13 -22.02
N ALA A 232 -17.82 -1.53 -23.04
CA ALA A 232 -18.19 -1.80 -24.42
C ALA A 232 -17.74 -3.22 -24.81
N ALA A 233 -18.58 -3.95 -25.55
CA ALA A 233 -18.13 -5.15 -26.25
C ALA A 233 -17.32 -4.73 -27.48
N PRO A 234 -16.18 -5.37 -27.80
CA PRO A 234 -15.41 -5.04 -29.00
C PRO A 234 -16.22 -5.35 -30.27
N PRO A 235 -16.17 -4.49 -31.31
CA PRO A 235 -16.88 -4.73 -32.55
C PRO A 235 -16.26 -5.91 -33.31
N THR A 236 -17.06 -6.92 -33.63
CA THR A 236 -16.64 -8.06 -34.47
C THR A 236 -16.63 -7.66 -35.95
N THR A 237 -15.56 -7.03 -36.41
CA THR A 237 -15.35 -6.70 -37.83
C THR A 237 -14.41 -7.71 -38.50
N THR A 238 -14.99 -8.74 -39.12
CA THR A 238 -14.32 -9.49 -40.18
C THR A 238 -14.22 -8.63 -41.45
N HIS A 239 -13.03 -8.46 -42.04
CA HIS A 239 -12.83 -8.30 -43.50
C HIS A 239 -11.32 -8.35 -43.86
N PRO A 240 -10.94 -8.59 -45.14
CA PRO A 240 -9.60 -9.06 -45.52
C PRO A 240 -8.59 -7.98 -45.97
N LEU A 241 -7.37 -8.44 -46.26
CA LEU A 241 -6.21 -7.67 -46.75
C LEU A 241 -6.43 -7.00 -48.11
N ALA A 242 -5.89 -5.78 -48.27
CA ALA A 242 -5.60 -5.11 -49.54
C ALA A 242 -4.41 -4.13 -49.38
N VAL A 243 -3.85 -3.64 -50.49
CA VAL A 243 -2.53 -2.95 -50.57
C VAL A 243 -2.63 -1.58 -51.28
N ALA A 244 -1.56 -0.79 -51.18
CA ALA A 244 -1.28 0.55 -51.74
C ALA A 244 -1.59 1.71 -50.76
N ALA A 245 -0.65 2.54 -50.31
CA ALA A 245 0.50 3.25 -50.93
C ALA A 245 0.09 4.58 -51.58
N ALA A 246 0.75 5.66 -51.15
CA ALA A 246 0.51 7.04 -51.59
C ALA A 246 1.83 7.71 -51.98
N THR A 247 1.77 8.61 -52.97
CA THR A 247 2.94 9.21 -53.63
C THR A 247 3.10 10.68 -53.24
N ALA A 248 4.34 11.16 -53.12
CA ALA A 248 4.70 12.57 -53.05
C ALA A 248 5.89 12.85 -53.98
N VAL A 249 5.99 14.07 -54.52
CA VAL A 249 6.83 14.41 -55.68
C VAL A 249 7.48 15.80 -55.51
N ALA A 250 8.61 16.02 -56.21
CA ALA A 250 9.29 17.30 -56.53
C ALA A 250 10.38 17.82 -55.54
N ASN A 251 11.49 18.43 -56.02
CA ASN A 251 12.25 18.20 -57.27
C ASN A 251 13.63 18.91 -57.26
N GLY A 252 14.58 18.37 -58.05
CA GLY A 252 15.80 19.08 -58.53
C GLY A 252 17.00 19.11 -57.57
N ASN A 253 18.25 19.19 -58.04
CA ASN A 253 18.76 19.07 -59.41
C ASN A 253 20.22 18.55 -59.42
N LEU A 254 20.67 17.98 -60.55
CA LEU A 254 22.00 17.38 -60.75
C LEU A 254 22.68 17.99 -61.99
N PRO A 255 24.04 18.05 -62.05
CA PRO A 255 24.79 16.97 -62.74
C PRO A 255 26.20 16.69 -62.16
N ASN A 256 27.02 15.75 -62.67
CA ASN A 256 26.85 14.36 -63.14
C ASN A 256 28.19 13.92 -63.80
N VAL A 257 28.99 13.07 -63.17
CA VAL A 257 30.13 12.38 -63.82
C VAL A 257 30.23 10.92 -63.33
N LEU A 258 30.19 10.02 -64.31
CA LEU A 258 30.39 8.56 -64.39
C LEU A 258 30.79 7.72 -63.14
N PRO A 259 30.29 6.46 -63.03
CA PRO A 259 30.45 5.61 -61.84
C PRO A 259 31.64 4.64 -61.89
N SER A 260 32.11 4.24 -60.71
CA SER A 260 32.89 3.02 -60.48
C SER A 260 32.12 2.06 -59.56
N THR A 261 31.92 0.81 -59.97
CA THR A 261 31.07 -0.15 -59.26
C THR A 261 31.66 -0.68 -57.96
N SER A 262 30.88 -0.66 -56.88
CA SER A 262 31.11 -1.47 -55.68
C SER A 262 29.75 -1.91 -55.11
N THR A 263 29.65 -3.18 -54.73
CA THR A 263 28.37 -3.85 -54.45
C THR A 263 28.48 -4.64 -53.15
N GLN A 264 27.66 -4.33 -52.14
CA GLN A 264 27.46 -5.23 -51.00
C GLN A 264 26.63 -6.46 -51.42
N PRO A 265 26.71 -7.57 -50.67
CA PRO A 265 25.58 -7.77 -49.76
C PRO A 265 25.96 -8.27 -48.35
N LEU A 266 24.97 -8.18 -47.47
CA LEU A 266 24.91 -8.73 -46.11
C LEU A 266 25.22 -10.23 -46.06
N LEU A 267 25.75 -10.71 -44.92
CA LEU A 267 25.28 -11.96 -44.32
C LEU A 267 25.52 -12.03 -42.80
N ALA A 268 24.66 -12.79 -42.13
CA ALA A 268 24.83 -13.40 -40.81
C ALA A 268 24.40 -14.89 -40.98
N PRO A 269 24.70 -15.85 -40.06
CA PRO A 269 25.18 -15.70 -38.68
C PRO A 269 26.47 -16.48 -38.37
N ALA A 270 26.86 -16.51 -37.09
CA ALA A 270 28.00 -17.29 -36.58
C ALA A 270 27.60 -18.72 -36.15
N PRO A 271 28.37 -19.75 -36.55
CA PRO A 271 28.44 -21.07 -35.92
C PRO A 271 29.79 -21.24 -35.13
N PRO A 272 30.15 -22.42 -34.57
CA PRO A 272 30.93 -22.49 -33.33
C PRO A 272 32.35 -23.08 -33.43
N ALA A 273 33.06 -22.98 -32.29
CA ALA A 273 34.20 -23.79 -31.81
C ALA A 273 35.06 -24.58 -32.81
N GLU A 274 36.32 -24.16 -32.98
CA GLU A 274 37.36 -24.97 -33.63
C GLU A 274 38.13 -25.85 -32.64
N THR A 275 38.32 -27.12 -33.00
CA THR A 275 39.32 -28.03 -32.44
C THR A 275 40.04 -28.70 -33.60
N VAL A 276 41.37 -28.56 -33.69
CA VAL A 276 42.18 -29.07 -34.81
C VAL A 276 43.59 -29.44 -34.29
N PRO A 277 44.18 -30.59 -34.66
CA PRO A 277 43.57 -31.91 -34.89
C PRO A 277 44.28 -33.02 -34.07
N LEU A 278 43.83 -34.27 -34.22
CA LEU A 278 44.63 -35.47 -33.91
C LEU A 278 45.03 -36.17 -35.22
N ASP A 279 46.21 -36.79 -35.24
CA ASP A 279 46.69 -37.60 -36.36
C ASP A 279 46.29 -39.09 -36.17
N ILE A 280 46.32 -39.88 -37.25
CA ILE A 280 45.62 -41.18 -37.33
C ILE A 280 46.57 -42.35 -37.61
N GLY A 281 46.44 -43.42 -36.81
CA GLY A 281 46.91 -44.77 -37.15
C GLY A 281 47.43 -45.57 -35.94
N SER A 282 47.13 -46.86 -35.75
CA SER A 282 46.21 -47.75 -36.47
C SER A 282 45.67 -48.83 -35.50
N SER A 283 44.57 -49.49 -35.87
CA SER A 283 43.88 -50.50 -35.05
C SER A 283 44.57 -51.87 -35.07
N GLU A 284 44.63 -52.55 -33.91
CA GLU A 284 44.16 -53.95 -33.78
C GLU A 284 43.84 -54.36 -32.31
N LEU A 285 43.21 -55.53 -32.14
CA LEU A 285 42.51 -56.04 -30.92
C LEU A 285 43.36 -57.13 -30.20
N PRO A 286 42.95 -57.76 -29.06
CA PRO A 286 41.78 -57.56 -28.18
C PRO A 286 42.14 -57.40 -26.67
N ALA A 287 41.16 -57.53 -25.77
CA ALA A 287 41.30 -57.63 -24.30
C ALA A 287 41.01 -59.09 -23.81
N PRO A 288 41.01 -59.45 -22.50
CA PRO A 288 41.40 -58.70 -21.28
C PRO A 288 42.36 -59.48 -20.31
N ALA A 289 42.82 -58.85 -19.21
CA ALA A 289 42.83 -59.42 -17.83
C ALA A 289 43.66 -58.62 -16.78
N GLU A 290 43.26 -58.81 -15.52
CA GLU A 290 43.99 -58.74 -14.23
C GLU A 290 44.66 -57.46 -13.65
N THR A 291 44.26 -57.26 -12.39
CA THR A 291 44.67 -56.35 -11.31
C THR A 291 46.17 -56.18 -11.02
N ALA A 292 46.56 -54.94 -10.67
CA ALA A 292 47.66 -54.64 -9.74
C ALA A 292 47.31 -53.40 -8.87
N THR A 293 47.78 -53.37 -7.62
CA THR A 293 47.46 -52.31 -6.63
C THR A 293 48.49 -51.18 -6.59
N ILE A 294 48.02 -49.94 -6.42
CA ILE A 294 48.86 -48.74 -6.25
C ILE A 294 48.99 -48.40 -4.75
N THR A 295 50.22 -48.19 -4.28
CA THR A 295 50.51 -47.60 -2.96
C THR A 295 50.74 -46.09 -3.08
N PRO A 296 50.20 -45.25 -2.18
CA PRO A 296 50.31 -43.79 -2.29
C PRO A 296 51.61 -43.21 -1.68
N PRO A 297 52.11 -42.07 -2.18
CA PRO A 297 53.29 -41.38 -1.66
C PRO A 297 53.08 -40.73 -0.27
N PRO A 298 54.15 -40.36 0.45
CA PRO A 298 54.08 -40.10 1.89
C PRO A 298 53.45 -38.76 2.26
N ARG A 299 52.74 -38.78 3.40
CA ARG A 299 52.03 -37.65 3.99
C ARG A 299 53.00 -36.63 4.62
N ALA A 300 52.85 -35.35 4.29
CA ALA A 300 53.63 -34.27 4.91
C ALA A 300 53.47 -34.27 6.46
N LYS A 301 54.58 -34.08 7.18
CA LYS A 301 54.60 -34.14 8.65
C LYS A 301 53.98 -32.88 9.25
N ALA A 302 52.92 -33.04 10.06
CA ALA A 302 52.28 -31.94 10.76
C ALA A 302 53.19 -31.38 11.86
N GLN A 303 53.78 -30.20 11.61
CA GLN A 303 54.62 -29.50 12.56
C GLN A 303 53.75 -28.95 13.71
N ARG A 304 53.95 -29.45 14.93
CA ARG A 304 53.27 -28.96 16.13
C ARG A 304 53.86 -27.60 16.52
N ASN A 305 53.23 -26.52 16.08
CA ASN A 305 53.65 -25.16 16.41
C ASN A 305 53.43 -24.84 17.89
N THR A 306 54.48 -25.06 18.70
CA THR A 306 54.63 -24.44 20.03
C THR A 306 54.76 -22.92 19.90
N THR A 307 54.42 -22.20 20.98
CA THR A 307 54.71 -20.75 21.15
C THR A 307 54.10 -19.78 20.11
N MET A 308 52.84 -19.99 19.70
CA MET A 308 51.98 -18.86 19.32
C MET A 308 51.08 -18.43 20.49
N SER A 309 50.91 -17.12 20.68
CA SER A 309 50.06 -16.59 21.74
C SER A 309 48.57 -16.80 21.42
N MET A 310 47.73 -16.96 22.45
CA MET A 310 46.28 -17.07 22.26
C MET A 310 45.70 -15.83 21.59
N LYS A 311 46.23 -14.64 21.91
CA LYS A 311 45.85 -13.36 21.29
C LYS A 311 46.18 -13.34 19.79
N SER A 312 47.31 -13.92 19.38
CA SER A 312 47.67 -14.08 17.97
C SER A 312 46.72 -15.03 17.23
N LEU A 313 46.36 -16.16 17.85
CA LEU A 313 45.40 -17.12 17.27
C LEU A 313 43.99 -16.53 17.16
N CYS A 314 43.53 -15.79 18.18
CA CYS A 314 42.23 -15.11 18.15
C CYS A 314 42.22 -13.99 17.09
N ARG A 315 43.32 -13.22 16.95
CA ARG A 315 43.44 -12.23 15.89
C ARG A 315 43.38 -12.86 14.51
N MET A 316 44.17 -13.88 14.21
CA MET A 316 44.15 -14.54 12.87
C MET A 316 42.79 -15.16 12.51
N VAL A 317 42.03 -15.65 13.50
CA VAL A 317 40.64 -16.10 13.29
C VAL A 317 39.69 -14.92 13.03
N THR A 318 39.87 -13.79 13.74
CA THR A 318 39.10 -12.56 13.53
C THR A 318 39.41 -11.94 12.17
N ASP A 319 40.69 -11.86 11.79
CA ASP A 319 41.19 -11.34 10.52
C ASP A 319 40.60 -12.16 9.35
N GLU A 320 40.55 -13.50 9.45
CA GLU A 320 39.97 -14.36 8.39
C GLU A 320 38.43 -14.28 8.33
N VAL A 321 37.77 -14.18 9.49
CA VAL A 321 36.32 -13.96 9.57
C VAL A 321 35.93 -12.60 8.97
N SER A 322 36.75 -11.56 9.18
CA SER A 322 36.48 -10.20 8.70
C SER A 322 36.69 -10.02 7.18
N LYS A 323 37.26 -11.01 6.48
CA LYS A 323 37.31 -11.05 5.00
C LYS A 323 36.00 -11.55 4.37
N HIS A 324 35.07 -12.03 5.18
CA HIS A 324 33.76 -12.54 4.76
C HIS A 324 32.67 -11.58 5.30
N PRO A 325 31.45 -11.54 4.71
CA PRO A 325 30.43 -10.56 5.10
C PRO A 325 30.12 -10.59 6.61
N PRO A 326 30.09 -9.44 7.32
CA PRO A 326 30.54 -9.42 8.72
C PRO A 326 29.62 -10.14 9.72
N ASN A 327 28.33 -10.21 9.43
CA ASN A 327 27.30 -10.41 10.45
C ASN A 327 26.80 -11.85 10.64
N VAL A 328 27.23 -12.80 9.79
CA VAL A 328 26.76 -14.19 9.87
C VAL A 328 27.76 -15.12 10.57
N ALA A 329 29.04 -14.75 10.58
CA ALA A 329 30.13 -15.67 10.92
C ALA A 329 30.36 -15.89 12.43
N MET A 330 30.44 -14.83 13.24
CA MET A 330 30.92 -14.95 14.64
C MET A 330 29.97 -15.72 15.57
N ALA A 331 28.65 -15.51 15.47
CA ALA A 331 27.67 -16.28 16.26
C ALA A 331 27.70 -17.78 15.87
N LYS A 332 27.77 -18.05 14.56
CA LYS A 332 27.76 -19.39 13.96
C LYS A 332 29.14 -20.07 13.95
N LEU A 333 30.18 -19.43 14.51
CA LEU A 333 31.56 -19.92 14.49
C LEU A 333 31.72 -21.17 15.36
N ASP A 334 31.82 -22.34 14.73
CA ASP A 334 31.90 -23.63 15.43
C ASP A 334 33.36 -24.09 15.67
N GLY A 335 33.52 -25.02 16.62
CA GLY A 335 34.83 -25.57 16.98
C GLY A 335 35.53 -26.36 15.86
N LYS A 336 34.84 -26.72 14.77
CA LYS A 336 35.43 -27.28 13.54
C LYS A 336 35.87 -26.19 12.58
N THR A 337 35.09 -25.12 12.41
CA THR A 337 35.38 -24.00 11.51
C THR A 337 36.57 -23.17 11.97
N ILE A 338 36.70 -22.90 13.28
CA ILE A 338 37.91 -22.30 13.87
C ILE A 338 39.15 -23.17 13.56
N ARG A 339 39.00 -24.49 13.58
CA ARG A 339 40.05 -25.45 13.19
C ARG A 339 40.34 -25.42 11.69
N ARG A 340 39.33 -25.27 10.83
CA ARG A 340 39.48 -25.17 9.37
C ARG A 340 40.23 -23.90 8.96
N ILE A 341 39.86 -22.75 9.54
CA ILE A 341 40.51 -21.45 9.34
C ILE A 341 42.00 -21.55 9.67
N LEU A 342 42.33 -21.95 10.91
CA LEU A 342 43.71 -22.03 11.37
C LEU A 342 44.51 -23.11 10.62
N LEU A 343 43.88 -24.23 10.22
CA LEU A 343 44.54 -25.25 9.38
C LEU A 343 44.88 -24.73 7.99
N GLY A 344 44.02 -23.91 7.37
CA GLY A 344 44.30 -23.24 6.10
C GLY A 344 45.47 -22.23 6.19
N GLN A 345 45.65 -21.64 7.37
CA GLN A 345 46.80 -20.79 7.72
C GLN A 345 48.02 -21.60 8.23
N GLY A 346 48.01 -22.94 8.13
CA GLY A 346 49.13 -23.82 8.53
C GLY A 346 49.19 -24.19 10.03
N HIS A 347 48.25 -23.73 10.85
CA HIS A 347 48.22 -23.94 12.30
C HIS A 347 47.31 -25.09 12.74
N THR A 348 47.90 -26.22 13.10
CA THR A 348 47.16 -27.35 13.69
C THR A 348 46.84 -27.10 15.17
N ILE A 349 45.54 -27.01 15.51
CA ILE A 349 45.08 -26.82 16.90
C ILE A 349 44.14 -27.95 17.35
N ASN A 350 44.14 -28.24 18.65
CA ASN A 350 43.27 -29.28 19.23
C ASN A 350 41.86 -28.74 19.60
N HIS A 351 40.94 -29.65 19.97
CA HIS A 351 39.56 -29.28 20.30
C HIS A 351 39.45 -28.32 21.51
N MET A 352 40.34 -28.45 22.51
CA MET A 352 40.33 -27.60 23.69
C MET A 352 40.82 -26.19 23.35
N MET A 353 41.82 -26.06 22.47
CA MET A 353 42.27 -24.77 21.95
C MET A 353 41.18 -24.08 21.12
N ALA A 354 40.52 -24.81 20.21
CA ALA A 354 39.39 -24.26 19.44
C ALA A 354 38.25 -23.77 20.35
N SER A 355 37.97 -24.48 21.45
CA SER A 355 36.98 -24.05 22.45
C SER A 355 37.43 -22.85 23.27
N ARG A 356 38.72 -22.73 23.59
CA ARG A 356 39.28 -21.54 24.29
C ARG A 356 39.25 -20.30 23.39
N ILE A 357 39.61 -20.46 22.11
CA ILE A 357 39.52 -19.39 21.10
C ILE A 357 38.07 -18.94 20.93
N LYS A 358 37.10 -19.86 20.77
CA LYS A 358 35.67 -19.47 20.72
C LYS A 358 35.26 -18.67 21.97
N ARG A 359 35.66 -19.12 23.16
CA ARG A 359 35.30 -18.45 24.41
C ARG A 359 35.92 -17.06 24.53
N GLN A 360 37.20 -16.90 24.19
CA GLN A 360 37.88 -15.59 24.20
C GLN A 360 37.25 -14.62 23.18
N LEU A 361 36.98 -15.07 21.95
CA LEU A 361 36.29 -14.25 20.94
C LEU A 361 34.88 -13.84 21.39
N GLN A 362 34.17 -14.72 22.11
CA GLN A 362 32.86 -14.42 22.69
C GLN A 362 32.97 -13.42 23.86
N GLU A 363 33.95 -13.60 24.76
CA GLU A 363 34.28 -12.66 25.85
C GLU A 363 34.64 -11.26 25.30
N GLU A 364 35.44 -11.20 24.22
CA GLU A 364 35.82 -9.97 23.52
C GLU A 364 34.62 -9.31 22.79
N ARG A 365 33.73 -10.08 22.13
CA ARG A 365 32.46 -9.59 21.57
C ARG A 365 31.60 -8.95 22.66
N ILE A 366 31.38 -9.67 23.76
CA ILE A 366 30.57 -9.23 24.92
C ILE A 366 31.14 -7.94 25.51
N ALA A 367 32.46 -7.85 25.71
CA ALA A 367 33.11 -6.65 26.22
C ALA A 367 32.94 -5.44 25.29
N LYS A 368 33.09 -5.64 23.96
CA LYS A 368 32.90 -4.58 22.96
C LYS A 368 31.45 -4.10 22.89
N VAL A 369 30.47 -5.01 22.95
CA VAL A 369 29.03 -4.67 23.00
C VAL A 369 28.71 -3.91 24.30
N ARG A 370 29.13 -4.40 25.47
CA ARG A 370 28.91 -3.72 26.76
C ARG A 370 29.49 -2.30 26.76
N GLY A 371 30.76 -2.14 26.36
CA GLY A 371 31.41 -0.84 26.24
C GLY A 371 30.74 0.10 25.21
N SER A 372 30.02 -0.45 24.22
CA SER A 372 29.23 0.30 23.27
C SER A 372 27.97 0.90 23.90
N PHE A 373 27.22 0.13 24.70
CA PHE A 373 26.10 0.65 25.50
C PHE A 373 26.57 1.67 26.56
N GLN A 374 27.64 1.37 27.31
CA GLN A 374 28.15 2.22 28.38
C GLN A 374 28.66 3.58 27.89
N LYS A 375 29.06 3.69 26.62
CA LYS A 375 29.42 4.97 25.97
C LYS A 375 28.25 5.66 25.26
N LEU A 376 27.14 4.97 25.00
CA LEU A 376 26.05 5.48 24.18
C LEU A 376 25.42 6.75 24.77
N GLY A 377 25.15 6.77 26.09
CA GLY A 377 24.57 7.94 26.75
C GLY A 377 25.41 9.21 26.59
N GLY A 378 26.71 9.13 26.88
CA GLY A 378 27.65 10.24 26.72
C GLY A 378 27.81 10.67 25.25
N TYR A 379 27.83 9.72 24.31
CA TYR A 379 27.91 10.04 22.88
C TYR A 379 26.69 10.81 22.38
N LEU A 380 25.48 10.37 22.75
CA LEU A 380 24.25 11.06 22.37
C LEU A 380 24.14 12.44 23.06
N GLY A 381 24.67 12.60 24.27
CA GLY A 381 24.83 13.91 24.92
C GLY A 381 25.70 14.87 24.09
N ILE A 382 26.93 14.46 23.74
CA ILE A 382 27.84 15.25 22.89
C ILE A 382 27.16 15.59 21.55
N MET A 383 26.47 14.65 20.94
CA MET A 383 25.77 14.88 19.66
C MET A 383 24.60 15.87 19.77
N ALA A 384 23.91 15.92 20.92
CA ALA A 384 22.88 16.92 21.19
C ALA A 384 23.49 18.32 21.46
N GLU A 385 24.60 18.40 22.20
CA GLU A 385 25.36 19.65 22.42
C GLU A 385 25.86 20.24 21.10
N LYS A 386 26.41 19.40 20.20
CA LYS A 386 26.87 19.84 18.86
C LYS A 386 25.73 20.18 17.90
N ASN A 387 24.49 19.74 18.17
CA ASN A 387 23.33 19.97 17.31
C ASN A 387 22.12 20.46 18.14
N PRO A 388 22.14 21.71 18.65
CA PRO A 388 21.10 22.24 19.52
C PRO A 388 19.69 22.11 18.94
N GLY A 389 18.70 21.85 19.80
CA GLY A 389 17.31 21.59 19.42
C GLY A 389 17.04 20.15 18.94
N SER A 390 18.03 19.27 18.92
CA SER A 390 17.81 17.84 18.63
C SER A 390 17.10 17.16 19.80
N LEU A 391 16.13 16.30 19.52
CA LEU A 391 15.47 15.47 20.53
C LEU A 391 16.37 14.28 20.86
N PHE A 392 16.80 14.19 22.12
CA PHE A 392 17.57 13.08 22.67
C PHE A 392 16.91 12.60 23.97
N ARG A 393 16.83 11.28 24.16
CA ARG A 393 16.42 10.63 25.43
C ARG A 393 17.21 9.35 25.61
N VAL A 394 17.66 9.08 26.84
CA VAL A 394 18.19 7.79 27.27
C VAL A 394 17.55 7.47 28.61
N GLU A 395 16.96 6.27 28.72
CA GLU A 395 16.22 5.83 29.91
C GLU A 395 16.84 4.54 30.45
N THR A 396 17.11 4.56 31.75
CA THR A 396 17.52 3.40 32.54
C THR A 396 16.36 2.90 33.40
N ARG A 397 16.37 1.61 33.70
CA ARG A 397 15.43 0.95 34.61
C ARG A 397 15.87 1.16 36.06
N GLU A 398 14.96 0.94 37.00
CA GLU A 398 15.20 1.08 38.46
C GLU A 398 16.34 0.19 38.98
N ASP A 399 16.64 -0.92 38.30
CA ASP A 399 17.75 -1.82 38.62
C ASP A 399 19.11 -1.35 38.08
N GLY A 400 19.18 -0.19 37.40
CA GLY A 400 20.38 0.34 36.74
C GLY A 400 20.63 -0.21 35.33
N ALA A 401 19.68 -0.93 34.73
CA ALA A 401 19.81 -1.43 33.37
C ALA A 401 19.46 -0.40 32.29
N PHE A 402 20.14 -0.48 31.14
CA PHE A 402 19.71 0.19 29.92
C PHE A 402 18.28 -0.25 29.53
N SER A 403 17.36 0.69 29.33
CA SER A 403 16.01 0.40 28.84
C SER A 403 15.84 0.80 27.36
N ARG A 404 16.23 2.02 27.00
CA ARG A 404 16.07 2.56 25.64
C ARG A 404 16.84 3.87 25.43
N ALA A 405 17.14 4.16 24.17
CA ALA A 405 17.74 5.40 23.69
C ALA A 405 17.03 5.90 22.44
N LEU A 406 16.97 7.21 22.24
CA LEU A 406 16.38 7.89 21.09
C LEU A 406 17.24 9.09 20.71
N PHE A 407 17.46 9.28 19.41
CA PHE A 407 17.94 10.54 18.84
C PHE A 407 17.15 10.89 17.57
N ALA A 408 16.65 12.12 17.49
CA ALA A 408 16.05 12.73 16.32
C ALA A 408 16.68 14.12 16.10
N PRO A 409 17.61 14.26 15.12
CA PRO A 409 18.34 15.51 14.91
C PRO A 409 17.44 16.69 14.52
N ASN A 410 17.75 17.89 15.03
CA ASN A 410 17.06 19.13 14.66
C ASN A 410 17.04 19.34 13.13
N ALA A 411 18.15 19.02 12.45
CA ALA A 411 18.28 19.16 11.01
C ALA A 411 17.24 18.33 10.25
N THR A 412 17.11 17.04 10.55
CA THR A 412 16.12 16.15 9.92
C THR A 412 14.70 16.40 10.41
N LEU A 413 14.52 16.88 11.65
CA LEU A 413 13.21 17.32 12.13
C LEU A 413 12.72 18.56 11.36
N ASN A 414 13.58 19.52 11.03
CA ASN A 414 13.20 20.63 10.16
C ASN A 414 12.88 20.17 8.72
N THR A 415 13.61 19.17 8.20
CA THR A 415 13.30 18.56 6.89
C THR A 415 11.87 18.06 6.77
N VAL A 416 11.32 17.41 7.81
CA VAL A 416 9.94 16.86 7.82
C VAL A 416 8.86 17.91 7.48
N LYS A 417 9.11 19.20 7.76
CA LYS A 417 8.18 20.31 7.47
C LYS A 417 8.05 20.62 5.98
N HIS A 418 9.06 20.26 5.19
CA HIS A 418 9.17 20.51 3.75
C HIS A 418 8.98 19.22 2.91
N CYS A 419 8.91 18.07 3.58
CA CYS A 419 8.66 16.75 2.99
C CYS A 419 7.17 16.49 2.70
N ARG A 420 6.92 15.38 1.99
CA ARG A 420 5.58 14.83 1.75
C ARG A 420 4.91 14.43 3.07
N LYS A 421 3.58 14.50 3.17
CA LYS A 421 2.81 14.09 4.37
C LYS A 421 2.67 12.56 4.55
N ILE A 422 3.78 11.84 4.34
CA ILE A 422 3.93 10.43 4.70
C ILE A 422 4.96 10.26 5.81
N VAL A 423 4.72 9.29 6.69
CA VAL A 423 5.70 8.82 7.67
C VAL A 423 5.73 7.29 7.66
N SER A 424 6.91 6.74 7.39
CA SER A 424 7.20 5.33 7.63
C SER A 424 7.54 5.12 9.10
N LEU A 425 7.02 4.01 9.66
CA LEU A 425 7.46 3.45 10.94
C LEU A 425 7.87 1.99 10.71
N ASP A 426 9.09 1.65 11.09
CA ASP A 426 9.68 0.34 10.83
C ASP A 426 10.65 -0.04 11.95
N HIS A 427 10.86 -1.34 12.15
CA HIS A 427 11.97 -1.84 12.96
C HIS A 427 13.15 -2.28 12.07
N ILE A 428 14.32 -2.46 12.64
CA ILE A 428 15.47 -3.10 11.99
C ILE A 428 15.90 -4.31 12.83
N THR A 429 15.86 -5.50 12.22
CA THR A 429 16.26 -6.80 12.78
C THR A 429 17.61 -7.26 12.22
N HIS A 430 18.34 -8.11 12.96
CA HIS A 430 19.66 -8.61 12.52
C HIS A 430 19.63 -9.58 11.31
N CYS A 431 18.45 -10.08 10.93
CA CYS A 431 18.31 -11.15 9.94
C CYS A 431 17.80 -10.64 8.58
N GLU A 432 18.72 -10.23 7.70
CA GLU A 432 18.50 -10.35 6.26
C GLU A 432 18.81 -11.78 5.77
N GLU A 433 18.27 -12.13 4.61
CA GLU A 433 18.18 -13.51 4.12
C GLU A 433 19.57 -14.15 3.89
N VAL A 434 19.90 -15.18 4.68
CA VAL A 434 21.01 -16.08 4.35
C VAL A 434 20.57 -16.94 3.15
N THR A 435 20.98 -16.51 1.95
CA THR A 435 20.84 -17.29 0.71
C THR A 435 21.30 -18.72 0.93
N GLU A 436 20.50 -19.71 0.51
CA GLU A 436 20.66 -21.12 0.90
C GLU A 436 21.97 -21.76 0.38
N THR A 437 23.05 -21.60 1.13
CA THR A 437 24.25 -22.44 0.98
C THR A 437 24.00 -23.84 1.55
N ALA A 438 24.59 -24.88 0.94
CA ALA A 438 24.26 -26.29 1.16
C ALA A 438 24.68 -26.92 2.52
N VAL A 439 24.64 -26.15 3.61
CA VAL A 439 24.80 -26.61 4.99
C VAL A 439 23.51 -26.22 5.73
N GLY A 440 22.66 -27.21 5.99
CA GLY A 440 21.24 -27.00 6.29
C GLY A 440 20.92 -26.22 7.58
N LYS A 441 19.63 -25.86 7.70
CA LYS A 441 19.07 -25.06 8.79
C LYS A 441 19.39 -25.65 10.17
N PHE A 442 19.89 -24.80 11.06
CA PHE A 442 19.97 -25.05 12.50
C PHE A 442 19.12 -23.99 13.21
N GLU A 443 18.14 -24.44 13.98
CA GLU A 443 17.14 -23.59 14.63
C GLU A 443 17.70 -22.96 15.92
N ASP A 444 18.10 -21.68 15.87
CA ASP A 444 18.42 -20.89 17.08
C ASP A 444 18.33 -19.37 16.83
N GLU A 445 17.28 -18.91 16.13
CA GLU A 445 17.14 -17.53 15.64
C GLU A 445 16.77 -16.49 16.74
N GLY A 446 16.70 -16.90 18.02
CA GLY A 446 16.24 -16.04 19.11
C GLY A 446 17.31 -15.29 19.93
N SER A 447 18.61 -15.51 19.66
CA SER A 447 19.67 -15.11 20.62
C SER A 447 20.21 -13.68 20.47
N ASP A 448 20.48 -13.19 19.25
CA ASP A 448 21.25 -11.94 19.08
C ASP A 448 20.41 -10.66 19.29
N ASP A 449 19.14 -10.61 18.82
CA ASP A 449 18.23 -9.49 19.10
C ASP A 449 18.03 -9.29 20.62
N ALA A 450 17.88 -10.37 21.39
CA ALA A 450 17.70 -10.31 22.86
C ALA A 450 18.96 -9.82 23.61
N ILE A 451 20.14 -10.01 23.01
CA ILE A 451 21.44 -9.54 23.54
C ILE A 451 21.67 -8.06 23.21
N CYS A 452 21.16 -7.59 22.07
CA CYS A 452 21.58 -6.35 21.43
C CYS A 452 20.49 -5.26 21.36
N GLY A 453 19.21 -5.62 21.54
CA GLY A 453 18.06 -4.73 21.37
C GLY A 453 17.63 -4.57 19.90
N VAL A 454 16.48 -3.92 19.68
CA VAL A 454 15.88 -3.68 18.36
C VAL A 454 15.96 -2.18 18.04
N PHE A 455 16.31 -1.82 16.81
CA PHE A 455 16.20 -0.43 16.35
C PHE A 455 14.80 -0.14 15.81
N LEU A 456 14.24 1.01 16.17
CA LEU A 456 13.02 1.59 15.58
C LEU A 456 13.44 2.82 14.75
N LYS A 457 13.04 2.87 13.47
CA LYS A 457 13.29 4.01 12.57
C LYS A 457 11.97 4.73 12.24
N ALA A 458 12.05 6.05 12.09
CA ALA A 458 10.99 6.85 11.47
C ALA A 458 11.56 7.64 10.28
N ALA A 459 10.87 7.56 9.14
CA ALA A 459 11.34 8.11 7.87
C ALA A 459 10.22 8.78 7.05
N THR A 460 10.59 9.62 6.09
CA THR A 460 9.69 10.27 5.13
C THR A 460 10.39 10.40 3.77
N LYS A 461 9.72 10.97 2.76
CA LYS A 461 10.33 11.39 1.48
C LYS A 461 10.16 12.88 1.26
N ASP A 462 11.16 13.52 0.67
CA ASP A 462 10.99 14.86 0.09
C ASP A 462 10.24 14.80 -1.25
N PHE A 463 10.05 15.95 -1.90
CA PHE A 463 9.37 16.00 -3.20
C PHE A 463 10.22 15.45 -4.35
N ASN A 464 11.55 15.35 -4.19
CA ASN A 464 12.48 14.69 -5.12
C ASN A 464 12.49 13.15 -4.95
N ASP A 465 11.55 12.59 -4.17
CA ASP A 465 11.42 11.15 -3.84
C ASP A 465 12.54 10.58 -2.98
N GLU A 466 13.39 11.44 -2.41
CA GLU A 466 14.53 11.00 -1.64
C GLU A 466 14.15 10.73 -0.18
N VAL A 467 14.49 9.53 0.30
CA VAL A 467 14.19 9.13 1.68
C VAL A 467 15.00 9.96 2.69
N VAL A 468 14.35 10.31 3.80
CA VAL A 468 14.92 10.99 4.97
C VAL A 468 14.49 10.22 6.22
N THR A 469 15.40 9.44 6.83
CA THR A 469 15.20 8.95 8.20
C THR A 469 15.51 10.08 9.18
N PHE A 470 14.52 10.48 9.97
CA PHE A 470 14.60 11.65 10.84
C PHE A 470 14.70 11.31 12.33
N ALA A 471 14.47 10.06 12.71
CA ALA A 471 14.64 9.57 14.07
C ALA A 471 15.07 8.10 14.10
N LEU A 472 15.95 7.78 15.04
CA LEU A 472 16.40 6.42 15.35
C LEU A 472 16.31 6.20 16.87
N ALA A 473 15.68 5.10 17.28
CA ALA A 473 15.66 4.64 18.66
C ALA A 473 16.22 3.22 18.78
N LEU A 474 16.89 2.91 19.88
CA LEU A 474 17.25 1.56 20.30
C LEU A 474 16.43 1.20 21.54
N VAL A 475 15.75 0.06 21.50
CA VAL A 475 14.89 -0.43 22.58
C VAL A 475 15.27 -1.87 22.92
N THR A 476 14.99 -2.34 24.14
CA THR A 476 15.25 -3.76 24.51
C THR A 476 14.44 -4.76 23.68
N GLU A 477 13.22 -4.38 23.29
CA GLU A 477 12.27 -5.23 22.55
C GLU A 477 11.30 -4.38 21.74
N GLU A 478 10.80 -4.92 20.63
CA GLU A 478 9.68 -4.32 19.90
C GLU A 478 8.36 -4.66 20.61
N SER A 479 7.82 -3.69 21.36
CA SER A 479 6.55 -3.83 22.08
C SER A 479 5.76 -2.53 22.10
N GLN A 480 4.45 -2.63 22.40
CA GLN A 480 3.52 -1.49 22.40
C GLN A 480 4.03 -0.31 23.24
N ALA A 481 4.58 -0.56 24.44
CA ALA A 481 5.05 0.49 25.34
C ALA A 481 6.31 1.22 24.82
N ASN A 482 7.14 0.55 24.01
CA ASN A 482 8.30 1.15 23.36
C ASN A 482 7.90 1.92 22.10
N TRP A 483 6.95 1.41 21.32
CA TRP A 483 6.33 2.16 20.22
C TRP A 483 5.59 3.41 20.71
N GLU A 484 4.71 3.30 21.72
CA GLU A 484 3.99 4.45 22.30
C GLU A 484 4.96 5.53 22.80
N TRP A 485 6.04 5.15 23.47
CA TRP A 485 7.09 6.07 23.91
C TRP A 485 7.77 6.79 22.74
N PHE A 486 8.17 6.05 21.69
CA PHE A 486 8.80 6.61 20.50
C PHE A 486 7.89 7.60 19.78
N LEU A 487 6.63 7.24 19.53
CA LEU A 487 5.64 8.10 18.88
C LEU A 487 5.29 9.33 19.74
N THR A 488 5.20 9.18 21.06
CA THR A 488 4.96 10.30 21.99
C THR A 488 6.16 11.24 22.02
N ALA A 489 7.39 10.72 21.95
CA ALA A 489 8.59 11.53 21.86
C ALA A 489 8.60 12.35 20.55
N LEU A 490 8.30 11.73 19.40
CA LEU A 490 8.14 12.43 18.12
C LEU A 490 7.01 13.47 18.13
N GLN A 491 5.89 13.18 18.79
CA GLN A 491 4.78 14.12 18.96
C GLN A 491 5.20 15.34 19.80
N SER A 492 5.97 15.13 20.87
CA SER A 492 6.49 16.20 21.75
C SER A 492 7.52 17.13 21.10
N THR A 493 7.94 16.88 19.85
CA THR A 493 8.75 17.84 19.07
C THR A 493 7.92 19.01 18.54
N HIS A 494 6.60 18.86 18.41
CA HIS A 494 5.68 19.81 17.77
C HIS A 494 6.10 20.23 16.33
N VAL A 495 6.94 19.43 15.67
CA VAL A 495 7.46 19.66 14.31
C VAL A 495 6.38 19.52 13.24
N ALA A 496 5.45 18.59 13.45
CA ALA A 496 4.37 18.24 12.55
C ALA A 496 3.16 17.73 13.33
N ASP A 497 1.96 18.00 12.83
CA ASP A 497 0.75 17.32 13.31
C ASP A 497 0.63 15.96 12.63
N TRP A 498 1.19 14.94 13.27
CA TRP A 498 1.21 13.55 12.77
C TRP A 498 -0.18 12.98 12.46
N ASN A 499 -1.25 13.54 13.05
CA ASN A 499 -2.63 13.20 12.70
C ASN A 499 -3.00 13.53 11.24
N GLN A 500 -2.24 14.38 10.56
CA GLN A 500 -2.46 14.72 9.16
C GLN A 500 -1.72 13.82 8.17
N TYR A 501 -0.87 12.92 8.68
CA TYR A 501 0.02 12.11 7.85
C TYR A 501 -0.61 10.76 7.50
N THR A 502 -0.21 10.23 6.35
CA THR A 502 -0.35 8.81 6.03
C THR A 502 0.81 8.06 6.71
N VAL A 503 0.47 7.11 7.58
CA VAL A 503 1.44 6.34 8.37
C VAL A 503 1.62 4.98 7.73
N ILE A 504 2.78 4.68 7.18
CA ILE A 504 3.06 3.42 6.48
C ILE A 504 3.87 2.51 7.42
N ALA A 505 3.20 1.52 7.99
CA ALA A 505 3.73 0.82 9.16
C ALA A 505 3.27 -0.63 9.25
N GLY A 506 4.08 -1.47 9.90
CA GLY A 506 3.70 -2.83 10.27
C GLY A 506 2.49 -2.88 11.23
N ARG A 507 1.91 -4.07 11.39
CA ARG A 507 0.70 -4.26 12.22
C ARG A 507 0.95 -4.92 13.57
N THR A 508 1.99 -5.74 13.62
CA THR A 508 2.30 -6.68 14.70
C THR A 508 2.97 -5.99 15.89
N ARG A 509 3.27 -6.76 16.95
CA ARG A 509 4.13 -6.37 18.09
C ARG A 509 3.74 -5.03 18.79
N GLY A 510 2.47 -4.64 18.68
CA GLY A 510 1.91 -3.45 19.34
C GLY A 510 1.96 -2.15 18.54
N LEU A 511 2.58 -2.14 17.35
CA LEU A 511 2.74 -0.94 16.52
C LEU A 511 1.40 -0.32 16.13
N GLN A 512 0.44 -1.11 15.62
CA GLN A 512 -0.88 -0.59 15.26
C GLN A 512 -1.63 0.02 16.46
N THR A 513 -1.53 -0.60 17.64
CA THR A 513 -2.16 -0.07 18.87
C THR A 513 -1.52 1.23 19.32
N ALA A 514 -0.19 1.35 19.22
CA ALA A 514 0.54 2.56 19.55
C ALA A 514 0.17 3.74 18.62
N ILE A 515 0.08 3.48 17.30
CA ILE A 515 -0.37 4.48 16.31
C ILE A 515 -1.78 4.98 16.67
N HIS A 516 -2.74 4.05 16.86
CA HIS A 516 -4.12 4.41 17.20
C HIS A 516 -4.25 5.18 18.54
N ARG A 517 -3.31 5.02 19.48
CA ARG A 517 -3.34 5.69 20.79
C ARG A 517 -2.70 7.07 20.77
N VAL A 518 -1.58 7.24 20.06
CA VAL A 518 -0.79 8.48 20.05
C VAL A 518 -1.20 9.42 18.91
N TRP A 519 -1.49 8.86 17.73
CA TRP A 519 -1.88 9.58 16.51
C TRP A 519 -3.26 9.10 15.98
N PRO A 520 -4.35 9.22 16.78
CA PRO A 520 -5.65 8.57 16.53
C PRO A 520 -6.37 8.96 15.23
N LEU A 521 -5.97 10.07 14.60
CA LEU A 521 -6.58 10.56 13.34
C LEU A 521 -5.66 10.39 12.11
N ALA A 522 -4.46 9.83 12.31
CA ALA A 522 -3.54 9.52 11.23
C ALA A 522 -4.02 8.31 10.41
N SER A 523 -3.77 8.32 9.10
CA SER A 523 -4.27 7.24 8.22
C SER A 523 -3.23 6.12 8.13
N HIS A 524 -3.42 5.04 8.89
CA HIS A 524 -2.52 3.88 8.89
C HIS A 524 -2.68 3.06 7.62
N HIS A 525 -1.69 3.10 6.73
CA HIS A 525 -1.50 2.13 5.66
C HIS A 525 -0.63 0.98 6.18
N PHE A 526 -1.09 -0.26 6.02
CA PHE A 526 -0.32 -1.43 6.40
C PHE A 526 0.86 -1.59 5.44
N CYS A 527 2.06 -1.80 5.99
CA CYS A 527 3.23 -2.11 5.19
C CYS A 527 3.09 -3.51 4.58
N MET A 528 2.88 -3.59 3.26
CA MET A 528 2.65 -4.86 2.58
C MET A 528 3.84 -5.82 2.66
N ARG A 529 5.06 -5.27 2.74
CA ARG A 529 6.27 -6.06 3.03
C ARG A 529 6.14 -6.82 4.36
N ARG A 530 5.74 -6.14 5.45
CA ARG A 530 5.55 -6.75 6.78
C ARG A 530 4.39 -7.75 6.81
N VAL A 531 3.29 -7.46 6.08
CA VAL A 531 2.17 -8.41 5.92
C VAL A 531 2.62 -9.69 5.18
N VAL A 532 3.49 -9.58 4.17
CA VAL A 532 4.04 -10.75 3.45
C VAL A 532 5.08 -11.50 4.30
N GLU A 533 6.03 -10.80 4.92
CA GLU A 533 7.15 -11.39 5.64
C GLU A 533 6.74 -11.92 7.03
N ASP A 534 6.21 -11.08 7.91
CA ASP A 534 5.86 -11.50 9.27
C ASP A 534 4.57 -12.31 9.30
N GLU A 535 3.51 -11.79 8.67
CA GLU A 535 2.17 -12.33 8.85
C GLU A 535 1.95 -13.58 7.99
N LEU A 536 2.17 -13.51 6.66
CA LEU A 536 2.01 -14.65 5.75
C LEU A 536 3.15 -15.68 5.88
N MET A 537 4.41 -15.27 5.74
CA MET A 537 5.55 -16.20 5.70
C MET A 537 5.94 -16.72 7.09
N MET A 538 6.18 -15.87 8.09
CA MET A 538 6.63 -16.35 9.41
C MET A 538 5.50 -16.90 10.28
N VAL A 539 4.42 -16.14 10.49
CA VAL A 539 3.33 -16.51 11.42
C VAL A 539 2.36 -17.53 10.83
N LYS A 540 1.99 -17.41 9.54
CA LYS A 540 1.11 -18.40 8.87
C LYS A 540 1.86 -19.51 8.14
N LYS A 541 3.19 -19.43 7.99
CA LYS A 541 4.03 -20.44 7.32
C LYS A 541 3.58 -20.74 5.89
N ILE A 542 3.04 -19.73 5.20
CA ILE A 542 2.58 -19.84 3.80
C ILE A 542 3.79 -19.71 2.87
N PRO A 543 4.12 -20.73 2.05
CA PRO A 543 5.25 -20.64 1.12
C PRO A 543 5.03 -19.56 0.06
N MET A 544 6.03 -18.67 -0.09
CA MET A 544 5.97 -17.52 -0.99
C MET A 544 7.16 -17.52 -1.94
N THR A 545 6.89 -17.61 -3.24
CA THR A 545 7.89 -17.41 -4.31
C THR A 545 7.94 -15.91 -4.68
N PRO A 546 9.00 -15.39 -5.34
CA PRO A 546 9.06 -13.97 -5.67
C PRO A 546 7.90 -13.50 -6.57
N GLU A 547 7.39 -14.35 -7.47
CA GLU A 547 6.22 -14.05 -8.31
C GLU A 547 4.93 -13.93 -7.47
N LYS A 548 4.83 -14.72 -6.38
CA LYS A 548 3.71 -14.61 -5.42
C LYS A 548 3.85 -13.40 -4.50
N LYS A 549 5.07 -13.04 -4.07
CA LYS A 549 5.33 -11.74 -3.40
C LYS A 549 4.88 -10.60 -4.32
N GLN A 550 5.34 -10.59 -5.57
CA GLN A 550 5.00 -9.58 -6.58
C GLN A 550 3.49 -9.49 -6.84
N SER A 551 2.80 -10.62 -7.03
CA SER A 551 1.34 -10.67 -7.24
C SER A 551 0.54 -10.04 -6.09
N ILE A 552 1.06 -10.08 -4.85
CA ILE A 552 0.43 -9.44 -3.68
C ILE A 552 0.68 -7.93 -3.68
N PHE A 553 1.89 -7.46 -4.03
CA PHE A 553 2.15 -6.03 -4.24
C PHE A 553 1.34 -5.46 -5.40
N ASP A 554 1.20 -6.21 -6.49
CA ASP A 554 0.40 -5.81 -7.65
C ASP A 554 -1.08 -5.68 -7.33
N LEU A 555 -1.60 -6.54 -6.46
CA LEU A 555 -2.95 -6.48 -5.92
C LEU A 555 -3.15 -5.25 -5.01
N ALA A 556 -2.18 -4.95 -4.15
CA ALA A 556 -2.21 -3.79 -3.27
C ALA A 556 -2.12 -2.45 -4.04
N ARG A 557 -1.40 -2.41 -5.17
CA ARG A 557 -1.31 -1.23 -6.07
C ARG A 557 -2.54 -0.98 -6.95
N SER A 558 -3.61 -1.78 -6.84
CA SER A 558 -4.79 -1.63 -7.71
C SER A 558 -5.38 -0.21 -7.66
N ASP A 559 -5.66 0.36 -8.84
CA ASP A 559 -6.25 1.69 -9.03
C ASP A 559 -7.79 1.64 -9.15
N SER A 560 -8.38 0.44 -9.06
CA SER A 560 -9.83 0.25 -8.98
C SER A 560 -10.22 -1.10 -8.37
N GLU A 561 -11.44 -1.19 -7.83
CA GLU A 561 -12.04 -2.46 -7.40
C GLU A 561 -12.10 -3.49 -8.54
N THR A 562 -12.28 -3.05 -9.80
CA THR A 562 -12.36 -3.97 -10.95
C THR A 562 -11.02 -4.56 -11.39
N GLU A 563 -9.91 -3.91 -11.05
CA GLU A 563 -8.55 -4.42 -11.21
C GLU A 563 -8.21 -5.36 -10.04
N TYR A 564 -8.52 -4.92 -8.82
CA TYR A 564 -8.36 -5.70 -7.59
C TYR A 564 -9.06 -7.06 -7.69
N ASP A 565 -10.33 -7.09 -8.13
CA ASP A 565 -11.08 -8.35 -8.27
C ASP A 565 -10.49 -9.28 -9.34
N ALA A 566 -9.93 -8.72 -10.42
CA ALA A 566 -9.27 -9.50 -11.48
C ALA A 566 -7.95 -10.11 -10.97
N LEU A 567 -7.11 -9.32 -10.32
CA LEU A 567 -5.86 -9.75 -9.70
C LEU A 567 -6.10 -10.74 -8.57
N ARG A 568 -7.07 -10.47 -7.69
CA ARG A 568 -7.46 -11.38 -6.59
C ARG A 568 -7.92 -12.72 -7.14
N LYS A 569 -8.72 -12.73 -8.21
CA LYS A 569 -9.15 -13.98 -8.87
C LYS A 569 -7.97 -14.77 -9.44
N ALA A 570 -6.97 -14.11 -10.03
CA ALA A 570 -5.74 -14.76 -10.48
C ALA A 570 -4.90 -15.30 -9.31
N LEU A 571 -4.78 -14.52 -8.22
CA LEU A 571 -4.04 -14.90 -7.02
C LEU A 571 -4.69 -16.07 -6.25
N VAL A 572 -6.02 -16.18 -6.21
CA VAL A 572 -6.70 -17.37 -5.68
C VAL A 572 -6.23 -18.65 -6.38
N GLY A 573 -6.05 -18.60 -7.71
CA GLY A 573 -5.58 -19.74 -8.50
C GLY A 573 -4.12 -20.17 -8.26
N SER A 574 -3.32 -19.38 -7.54
CA SER A 574 -1.90 -19.67 -7.26
C SER A 574 -1.52 -19.67 -5.77
N ASN A 575 -2.30 -19.00 -4.91
CA ASN A 575 -2.11 -18.93 -3.46
C ASN A 575 -3.42 -18.58 -2.71
N GLU A 576 -4.43 -19.44 -2.79
CA GLU A 576 -5.70 -19.32 -2.04
C GLU A 576 -5.49 -19.06 -0.53
N ALA A 577 -4.46 -19.66 0.08
CA ALA A 577 -4.13 -19.48 1.50
C ALA A 577 -3.75 -18.03 1.84
N ALA A 578 -3.01 -17.35 0.95
CA ALA A 578 -2.69 -15.93 1.12
C ALA A 578 -3.92 -15.04 0.92
N VAL A 579 -4.75 -15.30 -0.10
CA VAL A 579 -5.99 -14.52 -0.32
C VAL A 579 -6.94 -14.67 0.87
N THR A 580 -7.10 -15.90 1.39
CA THR A 580 -7.89 -16.22 2.60
C THR A 580 -7.37 -15.53 3.86
N TYR A 581 -6.15 -15.01 3.86
CA TYR A 581 -5.64 -14.13 4.91
C TYR A 581 -5.88 -12.65 4.61
N LEU A 582 -5.57 -12.19 3.38
CA LEU A 582 -5.75 -10.81 2.92
C LEU A 582 -7.22 -10.36 3.00
N ASP A 583 -8.18 -11.25 2.70
CA ASP A 583 -9.63 -11.01 2.82
C ASP A 583 -10.10 -10.69 4.26
N LYS A 584 -9.27 -10.98 5.27
CA LYS A 584 -9.55 -10.67 6.69
C LYS A 584 -9.00 -9.32 7.14
N LEU A 585 -8.24 -8.64 6.26
CA LEU A 585 -7.69 -7.31 6.51
C LEU A 585 -8.57 -6.28 5.81
N ASP A 586 -8.90 -5.16 6.47
CA ASP A 586 -9.69 -4.09 5.83
C ASP A 586 -8.94 -3.55 4.60
N ARG A 587 -9.53 -3.74 3.41
CA ARG A 587 -8.99 -3.30 2.12
C ARG A 587 -8.61 -1.82 2.15
N ALA A 588 -9.37 -1.00 2.87
CA ALA A 588 -9.12 0.44 2.99
C ALA A 588 -7.79 0.80 3.67
N ASN A 589 -7.15 -0.14 4.37
CA ASN A 589 -5.85 0.09 5.00
C ASN A 589 -4.65 -0.50 4.23
N TRP A 590 -4.85 -1.20 3.10
CA TRP A 590 -3.72 -1.83 2.38
C TRP A 590 -3.80 -1.84 0.85
N VAL A 591 -4.93 -1.43 0.27
CA VAL A 591 -5.12 -1.33 -1.19
C VAL A 591 -5.27 0.14 -1.57
N LYS A 592 -4.47 0.60 -2.54
CA LYS A 592 -4.36 2.01 -2.98
C LYS A 592 -5.71 2.68 -3.18
N TYR A 593 -6.55 2.20 -4.11
CA TYR A 593 -7.85 2.84 -4.39
C TYR A 593 -8.76 2.92 -3.14
N ALA A 594 -8.81 1.86 -2.33
CA ALA A 594 -9.67 1.79 -1.17
C ALA A 594 -9.18 2.70 -0.03
N PHE A 595 -7.86 2.88 0.10
CA PHE A 595 -7.26 3.84 1.03
C PHE A 595 -7.57 5.29 0.63
N LEU A 596 -7.37 5.62 -0.64
CA LEU A 596 -7.64 6.95 -1.20
C LEU A 596 -9.12 7.32 -1.07
N GLU A 597 -10.04 6.41 -1.41
CA GLU A 597 -11.49 6.59 -1.21
C GLU A 597 -11.88 6.77 0.26
N ARG A 598 -11.28 5.97 1.17
CA ARG A 598 -11.66 5.95 2.59
C ARG A 598 -11.13 7.15 3.37
N PHE A 599 -9.88 7.54 3.12
CA PHE A 599 -9.13 8.49 3.93
C PHE A 599 -8.86 9.82 3.24
N ARG A 600 -8.90 9.89 1.90
CA ARG A 600 -8.57 11.09 1.10
C ARG A 600 -7.21 11.71 1.48
N ARG A 601 -6.22 10.85 1.77
CA ARG A 601 -4.81 11.24 1.96
C ARG A 601 -3.94 10.51 0.94
N PRO A 602 -2.92 11.16 0.39
CA PRO A 602 -1.95 10.49 -0.48
C PRO A 602 -1.19 9.39 0.27
N THR A 603 -0.91 8.28 -0.40
CA THR A 603 0.22 7.38 -0.05
C THR A 603 1.47 7.73 -0.85
N PHE A 604 1.34 8.52 -1.93
CA PHE A 604 2.36 8.74 -2.96
C PHE A 604 2.80 7.42 -3.63
N ASN A 605 1.87 6.48 -3.77
CA ASN A 605 2.06 5.13 -4.30
C ASN A 605 3.11 4.31 -3.53
N GLU A 606 3.32 4.64 -2.25
CA GLU A 606 4.10 3.86 -1.30
C GLU A 606 3.25 2.76 -0.66
N LEU A 607 3.75 1.51 -0.64
CA LEU A 607 3.10 0.39 0.04
C LEU A 607 3.91 -0.21 1.20
N THR A 608 5.12 0.30 1.47
CA THR A 608 6.04 -0.32 2.43
C THR A 608 6.72 0.70 3.34
N SER A 609 7.00 0.28 4.57
CA SER A 609 7.80 1.03 5.56
C SER A 609 9.28 1.13 5.16
N ASP A 610 9.76 0.30 4.23
CA ASP A 610 10.98 0.61 3.50
C ASP A 610 10.65 1.44 2.26
N LEU A 611 10.72 2.78 2.41
CA LEU A 611 10.44 3.78 1.37
C LEU A 611 11.46 3.76 0.20
N SER A 612 12.47 2.89 0.28
CA SER A 612 13.44 2.62 -0.79
C SER A 612 13.20 1.32 -1.54
N MET A 613 12.21 0.53 -1.14
CA MET A 613 11.90 -0.74 -1.80
C MET A 613 11.28 -0.46 -3.17
N ALA A 614 12.03 -0.74 -4.23
CA ALA A 614 11.51 -0.73 -5.59
C ALA A 614 10.39 -1.76 -5.74
N LEU A 615 9.14 -1.29 -5.83
CA LEU A 615 7.95 -2.09 -6.09
C LEU A 615 7.91 -2.52 -7.56
N GLY A 616 8.80 -3.45 -7.91
CA GLY A 616 9.19 -3.71 -9.29
C GLY A 616 8.03 -4.07 -10.23
N SER A 617 7.79 -3.23 -11.23
CA SER A 617 7.33 -3.65 -12.56
C SER A 617 7.55 -2.53 -13.55
N ASP A 618 8.01 -2.91 -14.73
CA ASP A 618 8.16 -2.12 -15.96
C ASP A 618 6.96 -1.17 -16.21
N GLU A 619 7.12 0.10 -15.82
CA GLU A 619 6.16 1.18 -16.01
C GLU A 619 6.84 2.36 -16.73
N LEU A 620 6.08 3.03 -17.60
CA LEU A 620 6.51 4.27 -18.27
C LEU A 620 6.78 5.42 -17.29
N LEU A 621 6.28 5.29 -16.05
CA LEU A 621 6.53 6.16 -14.91
C LEU A 621 7.27 5.37 -13.82
N SER A 622 8.35 4.67 -14.20
CA SER A 622 9.16 3.86 -13.30
C SER A 622 9.50 4.65 -12.03
N GLN A 623 8.89 4.27 -10.89
CA GLN A 623 9.23 4.82 -9.59
C GLN A 623 10.71 4.57 -9.35
N HIS A 624 11.51 5.62 -9.45
CA HIS A 624 12.96 5.51 -9.41
C HIS A 624 13.36 4.82 -8.10
N ALA A 625 14.19 3.79 -8.21
CA ALA A 625 14.67 3.03 -7.06
C ALA A 625 15.56 3.91 -6.18
N SER A 626 14.94 4.67 -5.28
CA SER A 626 15.58 5.44 -4.21
C SER A 626 16.55 4.48 -3.49
N ALA A 627 17.85 4.81 -3.47
CA ALA A 627 18.89 3.85 -3.11
C ALA A 627 18.61 3.18 -1.75
N SER A 628 18.64 1.84 -1.70
CA SER A 628 18.16 1.04 -0.56
C SER A 628 18.62 1.62 0.79
N HIS A 629 17.66 1.97 1.62
CA HIS A 629 17.88 2.55 2.94
C HIS A 629 18.44 1.50 3.93
N ILE A 630 18.47 0.22 3.55
CA ILE A 630 19.21 -0.80 4.29
C ILE A 630 20.72 -0.64 4.02
N LYS A 631 21.13 -0.32 2.76
CA LYS A 631 22.51 0.09 2.43
C LYS A 631 22.90 1.46 3.03
N TRP A 632 21.96 2.25 3.55
CA TRP A 632 22.29 3.55 4.17
C TRP A 632 23.21 3.38 5.39
N PHE A 633 23.13 2.24 6.08
CA PHE A 633 24.01 1.90 7.19
C PHE A 633 25.38 1.31 6.77
N GLY A 634 25.64 1.18 5.46
CA GLY A 634 26.85 0.56 4.88
C GLY A 634 26.59 -0.83 4.31
N GLU A 635 27.63 -1.45 3.73
CA GLU A 635 27.59 -2.89 3.39
C GLU A 635 27.83 -3.78 4.62
N ASP A 636 28.43 -3.21 5.67
CA ASP A 636 28.42 -3.77 7.02
C ASP A 636 26.99 -3.69 7.60
N SER A 637 26.20 -4.74 7.43
CA SER A 637 24.83 -4.83 7.96
C SER A 637 24.81 -4.44 9.45
N ILE A 638 24.10 -3.37 9.83
CA ILE A 638 24.14 -2.90 11.22
C ILE A 638 23.24 -3.76 12.12
N GLY A 639 23.84 -4.79 12.67
CA GLY A 639 23.35 -5.41 13.89
C GLY A 639 23.57 -4.47 15.08
N SER A 640 22.56 -4.34 15.94
CA SER A 640 22.61 -3.58 17.22
C SER A 640 23.66 -4.10 18.22
N SER A 641 24.48 -5.08 17.85
CA SER A 641 25.64 -5.53 18.63
C SER A 641 26.65 -4.40 18.92
N HIS A 642 26.66 -3.32 18.12
CA HIS A 642 27.44 -2.12 18.39
C HIS A 642 26.57 -0.84 18.32
N PRO A 643 25.73 -0.55 19.35
CA PRO A 643 24.84 0.61 19.36
C PRO A 643 25.51 1.95 19.05
N LEU A 644 26.71 2.17 19.62
CA LEU A 644 27.50 3.37 19.42
C LEU A 644 27.91 3.57 17.95
N TYR A 645 28.23 2.48 17.25
CA TYR A 645 28.58 2.50 15.82
C TYR A 645 27.34 2.75 14.95
N ALA A 646 26.21 2.13 15.28
CA ALA A 646 24.94 2.36 14.60
C ALA A 646 24.50 3.83 14.65
N PHE A 647 24.53 4.45 15.83
CA PHE A 647 24.23 5.88 15.98
C PHE A 647 25.30 6.76 15.33
N ASN A 648 26.59 6.39 15.34
CA ASN A 648 27.61 7.14 14.61
C ASN A 648 27.37 7.10 13.09
N GLN A 649 27.11 5.92 12.50
CA GLN A 649 26.83 5.81 11.06
C GLN A 649 25.55 6.57 10.68
N PHE A 650 24.50 6.52 11.50
CA PHE A 650 23.29 7.35 11.37
C PHE A 650 23.65 8.85 11.24
N PHE A 651 24.51 9.37 12.11
CA PHE A 651 24.92 10.78 12.07
C PHE A 651 25.85 11.11 10.90
N MET A 652 26.84 10.26 10.60
CA MET A 652 27.73 10.45 9.45
C MET A 652 26.94 10.50 8.13
N LYS A 653 25.96 9.62 7.97
CA LYS A 653 25.12 9.50 6.77
C LYS A 653 24.09 10.61 6.61
N ILE A 654 23.60 11.20 7.71
CA ILE A 654 22.85 12.46 7.65
C ILE A 654 23.73 13.59 7.11
N ALA A 655 24.96 13.74 7.62
CA ALA A 655 25.87 14.79 7.17
C ALA A 655 26.26 14.65 5.68
N GLU A 656 26.56 13.42 5.25
CA GLU A 656 26.86 13.05 3.87
C GLU A 656 25.70 13.35 2.93
N ASN A 657 24.49 12.84 3.22
CA ASN A 657 23.30 13.08 2.40
C ASN A 657 22.95 14.58 2.33
N PHE A 658 22.95 15.29 3.47
CA PHE A 658 22.63 16.72 3.49
C PHE A 658 23.68 17.55 2.72
N HIS A 659 24.95 17.15 2.72
CA HIS A 659 25.95 17.77 1.87
C HIS A 659 25.67 17.48 0.38
N HIS A 660 25.49 16.21 0.01
CA HIS A 660 25.26 15.78 -1.37
C HIS A 660 24.04 16.49 -1.99
N ARG A 661 22.89 16.46 -1.30
CA ARG A 661 21.63 17.08 -1.75
C ARG A 661 21.75 18.60 -1.90
N ARG A 662 22.52 19.28 -1.05
CA ARG A 662 22.81 20.72 -1.25
C ARG A 662 23.72 21.00 -2.45
N GLN A 663 24.67 20.12 -2.81
CA GLN A 663 25.52 20.33 -3.99
C GLN A 663 24.80 19.98 -5.30
N SER A 664 23.98 18.94 -5.34
CA SER A 664 23.35 18.41 -6.57
C SER A 664 22.48 19.42 -7.32
N VAL A 665 21.86 20.37 -6.59
CA VAL A 665 21.02 21.44 -7.15
C VAL A 665 21.64 22.84 -7.04
N LYS A 666 22.86 22.99 -6.50
CA LYS A 666 23.47 24.29 -6.13
C LYS A 666 23.54 25.34 -7.25
N LEU A 667 23.60 24.89 -8.50
CA LEU A 667 23.71 25.74 -9.69
C LEU A 667 22.38 25.90 -10.45
N ARG A 668 21.27 25.33 -9.95
CA ARG A 668 19.95 25.41 -10.57
C ARG A 668 19.12 26.57 -9.97
N PRO A 669 18.31 27.28 -10.77
CA PRO A 669 17.35 28.26 -10.27
C PRO A 669 16.34 27.65 -9.27
N GLY A 670 16.07 28.36 -8.18
CA GLY A 670 15.20 27.85 -7.10
C GLY A 670 13.74 27.58 -7.50
N TYR A 671 13.23 28.28 -8.53
CA TYR A 671 11.86 28.10 -9.03
C TYR A 671 11.67 26.88 -9.94
N GLU A 672 12.74 26.19 -10.34
CA GLU A 672 12.64 24.98 -11.17
C GLU A 672 12.10 23.80 -10.36
N LEU A 673 11.53 22.82 -11.05
CA LEU A 673 11.19 21.52 -10.47
C LEU A 673 12.44 20.81 -9.95
N VAL A 674 12.29 20.10 -8.84
CA VAL A 674 13.31 19.15 -8.37
C VAL A 674 13.61 18.09 -9.46
N PRO A 675 14.86 17.64 -9.64
CA PRO A 675 15.28 16.87 -10.81
C PRO A 675 14.43 15.63 -11.13
N LEU A 676 13.93 14.92 -10.10
CA LEU A 676 13.11 13.73 -10.31
C LEU A 676 11.67 14.06 -10.72
N ARG A 677 11.11 15.20 -10.28
CA ARG A 677 9.77 15.64 -10.70
C ARG A 677 9.76 16.20 -12.11
N ASP A 678 10.84 16.85 -12.55
CA ASP A 678 11.03 17.18 -13.97
C ASP A 678 11.11 15.90 -14.81
N ALA A 679 11.98 14.94 -14.45
CA ALA A 679 12.08 13.67 -15.17
C ALA A 679 10.72 12.92 -15.23
N GLN A 680 9.98 12.87 -14.12
CA GLN A 680 8.63 12.33 -14.07
C GLN A 680 7.67 13.10 -15.00
N LEU A 681 7.71 14.44 -15.01
CA LEU A 681 6.87 15.26 -15.89
C LEU A 681 7.18 15.02 -17.38
N GLN A 682 8.44 14.89 -17.76
CA GLN A 682 8.83 14.58 -19.14
C GLN A 682 8.31 13.19 -19.58
N GLN A 683 8.26 12.20 -18.68
CA GLN A 683 7.64 10.90 -18.96
C GLN A 683 6.11 11.01 -19.08
N ILE A 684 5.45 11.79 -18.21
CA ILE A 684 4.00 12.00 -18.26
C ILE A 684 3.59 12.70 -19.57
N LEU A 685 4.36 13.69 -20.04
CA LEU A 685 4.17 14.39 -21.32
C LEU A 685 4.37 13.48 -22.55
N GLN A 686 5.23 12.46 -22.45
CA GLN A 686 5.34 11.43 -23.49
C GLN A 686 4.18 10.42 -23.42
N GLY A 687 3.57 10.25 -22.25
CA GLY A 687 2.36 9.44 -22.03
C GLY A 687 1.07 10.10 -22.51
N SER A 688 0.89 11.41 -22.31
CA SER A 688 -0.32 12.15 -22.68
C SER A 688 -0.61 12.10 -24.18
N GLN A 689 0.44 12.10 -25.00
CA GLN A 689 0.39 11.93 -26.47
C GLN A 689 -0.26 10.61 -26.94
N ARG A 690 -0.45 9.64 -26.05
CA ARG A 690 -1.12 8.35 -26.33
C ARG A 690 -2.49 8.24 -25.65
N CYS A 691 -3.10 9.36 -25.27
CA CYS A 691 -4.47 9.40 -24.78
C CYS A 691 -5.46 9.80 -25.87
N GLU A 692 -6.67 9.26 -25.78
CA GLU A 692 -7.86 9.80 -26.44
C GLU A 692 -8.75 10.52 -25.41
N SER A 693 -9.58 11.46 -25.88
CA SER A 693 -10.42 12.29 -25.01
C SER A 693 -11.77 12.63 -25.62
N ILE A 694 -12.75 12.83 -24.74
CA ILE A 694 -14.07 13.38 -25.05
C ILE A 694 -14.26 14.60 -24.13
N PRO A 695 -14.27 15.84 -24.66
CA PRO A 695 -14.57 17.02 -23.86
C PRO A 695 -16.03 16.96 -23.38
N CYS A 696 -16.24 17.29 -22.11
CA CYS A 696 -17.55 17.34 -21.47
C CYS A 696 -17.91 18.78 -21.11
N ALA A 697 -19.12 19.00 -20.60
CA ALA A 697 -19.52 20.32 -20.13
C ALA A 697 -18.67 20.78 -18.93
N ASN A 698 -18.49 22.10 -18.79
CA ASN A 698 -17.91 22.78 -17.63
C ASN A 698 -16.42 22.45 -17.33
N GLY A 699 -15.56 22.30 -18.34
CA GLY A 699 -14.11 22.06 -18.14
C GLY A 699 -13.78 20.64 -17.63
N LEU A 700 -14.74 19.72 -17.75
CA LEU A 700 -14.54 18.31 -17.48
C LEU A 700 -14.13 17.59 -18.76
N TYR A 701 -13.26 16.58 -18.62
CA TYR A 701 -12.83 15.73 -19.73
C TYR A 701 -12.99 14.25 -19.36
N MET A 702 -13.49 13.43 -20.28
CA MET A 702 -13.26 11.99 -20.22
C MET A 702 -11.99 11.68 -21.02
N VAL A 703 -11.00 11.04 -20.41
CA VAL A 703 -9.70 10.73 -21.04
C VAL A 703 -9.37 9.25 -20.84
N ARG A 704 -8.76 8.60 -21.83
CA ARG A 704 -8.38 7.18 -21.77
C ARG A 704 -7.01 6.97 -22.40
N TYR A 705 -6.12 6.27 -21.71
CA TYR A 705 -4.80 5.92 -22.24
C TYR A 705 -4.87 4.71 -23.19
N LEU A 706 -4.19 4.80 -24.34
CA LEU A 706 -4.20 3.77 -25.39
C LEU A 706 -2.90 2.96 -25.48
N GLY A 707 -1.86 3.37 -24.74
CA GLY A 707 -0.58 2.65 -24.70
C GLY A 707 -0.58 1.41 -23.80
N PRO A 708 0.56 0.72 -23.69
CA PRO A 708 0.68 -0.48 -22.85
C PRO A 708 0.53 -0.13 -21.37
N THR A 709 -0.39 -0.83 -20.71
CA THR A 709 -0.66 -0.77 -19.26
C THR A 709 0.07 -1.89 -18.51
N ARG A 710 0.49 -1.63 -17.26
CA ARG A 710 1.09 -2.57 -16.28
C ARG A 710 0.66 -4.04 -16.40
N LEU A 711 -0.64 -4.30 -16.44
CA LEU A 711 -1.22 -5.65 -16.43
C LEU A 711 -1.79 -6.12 -17.78
N LYS A 712 -1.54 -5.36 -18.87
CA LYS A 712 -2.22 -5.51 -20.18
C LYS A 712 -3.75 -5.42 -20.09
N ILE A 713 -4.27 -4.80 -19.03
CA ILE A 713 -5.69 -4.45 -18.84
C ILE A 713 -5.88 -3.06 -19.47
N PRO A 714 -6.63 -2.91 -20.57
CA PRO A 714 -6.81 -1.61 -21.21
C PRO A 714 -7.33 -0.57 -20.23
N ASP A 715 -6.74 0.64 -20.27
CA ASP A 715 -7.20 1.73 -19.41
C ASP A 715 -8.69 2.02 -19.68
N SER A 716 -9.40 2.36 -18.61
CA SER A 716 -10.81 2.73 -18.67
C SER A 716 -10.95 4.24 -18.69
N TRP A 717 -12.05 4.75 -19.25
CA TRP A 717 -12.32 6.18 -19.30
C TRP A 717 -12.27 6.82 -17.90
N ARG A 718 -11.31 7.73 -17.70
CA ARG A 718 -11.16 8.51 -16.48
C ARG A 718 -11.83 9.86 -16.65
N HIS A 719 -12.54 10.33 -15.64
CA HIS A 719 -13.02 11.70 -15.61
C HIS A 719 -11.91 12.58 -15.00
N VAL A 720 -11.62 13.70 -15.66
CA VAL A 720 -10.62 14.68 -15.27
C VAL A 720 -11.32 16.01 -15.04
N ASN A 721 -10.99 16.65 -13.92
CA ASN A 721 -11.45 17.97 -13.54
C ASN A 721 -10.22 18.85 -13.30
N LEU A 722 -9.95 19.76 -14.24
CA LEU A 722 -8.78 20.63 -14.20
C LEU A 722 -8.90 21.77 -13.16
N MET A 723 -10.10 22.05 -12.65
CA MET A 723 -10.33 23.09 -11.64
C MET A 723 -10.05 22.58 -10.23
N ASP A 724 -10.58 21.40 -9.89
CA ASP A 724 -10.44 20.81 -8.56
C ASP A 724 -9.20 19.89 -8.40
N TRP A 725 -8.37 19.79 -9.44
CA TRP A 725 -7.20 18.88 -9.52
C TRP A 725 -7.55 17.40 -9.27
N GLU A 726 -8.72 16.96 -9.75
CA GLU A 726 -9.18 15.58 -9.59
C GLU A 726 -9.09 14.77 -10.90
N CYS A 727 -8.60 13.53 -10.81
CA CYS A 727 -8.80 12.51 -11.84
C CYS A 727 -9.37 11.22 -11.21
N THR A 728 -10.23 10.48 -11.92
CA THR A 728 -10.71 9.16 -11.49
C THR A 728 -9.72 8.01 -11.78
N CYS A 729 -8.45 8.31 -12.07
CA CYS A 729 -7.33 7.39 -11.82
C CYS A 729 -6.78 7.51 -10.40
N GLN A 730 -7.14 8.57 -9.66
CA GLN A 730 -6.68 8.91 -8.30
C GLN A 730 -5.19 9.26 -8.16
N ASP A 731 -4.35 8.97 -9.18
CA ASP A 731 -2.90 9.29 -9.16
C ASP A 731 -2.60 10.77 -8.97
N TRP A 732 -3.41 11.69 -9.50
CA TRP A 732 -3.17 13.13 -9.36
C TRP A 732 -3.25 13.54 -7.88
N GLN A 733 -4.28 13.05 -7.19
CA GLN A 733 -4.53 13.27 -5.78
C GLN A 733 -3.55 12.51 -4.87
N ASP A 734 -3.11 11.32 -5.29
CA ASP A 734 -2.14 10.48 -4.57
C ASP A 734 -0.68 10.98 -4.69
N GLN A 735 -0.26 11.37 -5.89
CA GLN A 735 1.09 11.90 -6.12
C GLN A 735 1.23 13.37 -5.76
N GLN A 736 0.12 14.10 -5.63
CA GLN A 736 0.07 15.57 -5.56
C GLN A 736 0.79 16.23 -6.76
N PHE A 737 0.67 15.60 -7.92
CA PHE A 737 1.35 15.91 -9.18
C PHE A 737 0.50 15.39 -10.35
N PRO A 738 0.37 16.10 -11.49
CA PRO A 738 -0.57 15.73 -12.54
C PRO A 738 -0.33 14.34 -13.12
N CYS A 739 -1.40 13.57 -13.31
CA CYS A 739 -1.35 12.33 -14.06
C CYS A 739 -1.40 12.56 -15.58
N LEU A 740 -1.14 11.52 -16.37
CA LEU A 740 -1.17 11.59 -17.85
C LEU A 740 -2.52 12.05 -18.40
N HIS A 741 -3.63 11.74 -17.72
CA HIS A 741 -4.98 12.20 -18.09
C HIS A 741 -5.15 13.71 -17.84
N ALA A 742 -4.54 14.23 -16.76
CA ALA A 742 -4.57 15.65 -16.40
C ALA A 742 -3.73 16.51 -17.36
N ILE A 743 -2.53 16.03 -17.71
CA ILE A 743 -1.70 16.68 -18.73
C ILE A 743 -2.44 16.74 -20.08
N HIS A 744 -2.95 15.60 -20.57
CA HIS A 744 -3.69 15.55 -21.84
C HIS A 744 -4.89 16.51 -21.87
N ALA A 745 -5.68 16.59 -20.79
CA ALA A 745 -6.80 17.52 -20.71
C ALA A 745 -6.32 19.00 -20.69
N SER A 746 -5.24 19.31 -19.97
CA SER A 746 -4.66 20.67 -19.92
C SER A 746 -4.09 21.11 -21.26
N GLU A 747 -3.51 20.19 -22.04
CA GLU A 747 -3.02 20.45 -23.40
C GLU A 747 -4.17 20.87 -24.34
N LEU A 748 -5.38 20.31 -24.15
CA LEU A 748 -6.59 20.68 -24.91
C LEU A 748 -7.18 22.05 -24.51
N GLU A 749 -7.09 22.44 -23.24
CA GLU A 749 -7.44 23.79 -22.78
C GLU A 749 -6.37 24.84 -23.10
N GLN A 750 -5.21 24.44 -23.65
CA GLN A 750 -4.00 25.27 -23.77
C GLN A 750 -3.53 25.86 -22.43
N ARG A 751 -3.90 25.20 -21.33
CA ARG A 751 -3.64 25.63 -19.96
C ARG A 751 -2.23 25.24 -19.54
N ARG A 752 -1.53 26.15 -18.85
CA ARG A 752 -0.14 25.95 -18.43
C ARG A 752 -0.03 24.76 -17.46
N ILE A 753 0.94 23.89 -17.73
CA ILE A 753 1.22 22.67 -16.95
C ILE A 753 1.59 22.97 -15.48
N ASP A 754 2.21 24.11 -15.20
CA ASP A 754 2.55 24.54 -13.83
C ASP A 754 1.32 24.94 -12.99
N SER A 755 0.14 25.11 -13.60
CA SER A 755 -1.14 25.34 -12.90
C SER A 755 -1.85 24.05 -12.44
N LEU A 756 -1.15 22.92 -12.45
CA LEU A 756 -1.67 21.57 -12.16
C LEU A 756 -1.03 20.91 -10.91
N TYR A 757 -0.10 21.59 -10.25
CA TYR A 757 0.55 21.13 -9.02
C TYR A 757 0.99 22.31 -8.15
N ASP A 758 1.33 22.06 -6.88
CA ASP A 758 1.98 23.08 -6.06
C ASP A 758 3.45 23.24 -6.51
N ILE A 759 3.68 24.32 -7.27
CA ILE A 759 5.01 24.73 -7.77
C ILE A 759 5.99 24.88 -6.60
N LYS A 760 5.57 25.45 -5.47
CA LYS A 760 6.46 25.70 -4.32
C LYS A 760 6.90 24.40 -3.68
N GLN A 761 5.98 23.47 -3.41
CA GLN A 761 6.32 22.17 -2.79
C GLN A 761 7.30 21.36 -3.64
N ASN A 762 7.09 21.35 -4.97
CA ASN A 762 7.95 20.61 -5.92
C ASN A 762 9.17 21.41 -6.41
N SER A 763 9.44 22.60 -5.84
CA SER A 763 10.55 23.47 -6.25
C SER A 763 11.92 23.09 -5.65
N ILE A 764 12.98 23.49 -6.35
CA ILE A 764 14.35 23.44 -5.84
C ILE A 764 14.54 24.34 -4.60
N GLU A 765 13.80 25.44 -4.47
CA GLU A 765 13.79 26.29 -3.27
C GLU A 765 13.29 25.52 -2.02
N ASN A 766 12.18 24.79 -2.13
CA ASN A 766 11.68 23.96 -1.03
C ASN A 766 12.61 22.77 -0.73
N TYR A 767 13.24 22.17 -1.74
CA TYR A 767 14.25 21.13 -1.55
C TYR A 767 15.54 21.67 -0.91
N LEU A 768 15.96 22.91 -1.20
CA LEU A 768 17.05 23.56 -0.46
C LEU A 768 16.62 23.91 0.97
N ALA A 769 15.35 24.26 1.21
CA ALA A 769 14.80 24.46 2.55
C ALA A 769 14.82 23.16 3.38
N CYS A 770 14.47 22.01 2.81
CA CYS A 770 14.60 20.67 3.43
C CYS A 770 15.98 20.47 4.08
N TYR A 771 17.04 20.89 3.40
CA TYR A 771 18.44 20.64 3.79
C TYR A 771 19.18 21.90 4.27
N SER A 772 18.44 22.97 4.55
CA SER A 772 18.99 24.27 5.00
C SER A 772 19.67 24.20 6.37
N THR A 773 19.12 23.41 7.30
CA THR A 773 19.66 23.29 8.66
C THR A 773 20.98 22.52 8.64
N SER A 774 22.02 23.11 9.23
CA SER A 774 23.32 22.45 9.42
C SER A 774 23.23 21.28 10.39
N PHE A 775 23.90 20.19 10.07
CA PHE A 775 24.14 19.07 10.99
C PHE A 775 25.64 18.84 11.11
N THR A 776 26.15 18.75 12.34
CA THR A 776 27.55 18.53 12.65
C THR A 776 27.71 17.11 13.21
N PRO A 777 28.24 16.15 12.42
CA PRO A 777 28.56 14.83 12.94
C PRO A 777 29.80 14.90 13.84
N TRP A 778 29.89 13.98 14.81
CA TRP A 778 31.05 13.85 15.68
C TRP A 778 31.61 12.41 15.60
N PRO A 779 32.87 12.20 15.20
CA PRO A 779 33.48 10.87 15.21
C PRO A 779 33.57 10.33 16.65
N VAL A 780 33.31 9.04 16.84
CA VAL A 780 33.33 8.40 18.17
C VAL A 780 34.68 8.56 18.87
N ASP A 781 35.78 8.48 18.10
CA ASP A 781 37.15 8.56 18.62
C ASP A 781 37.68 9.99 18.75
N ALA A 782 36.92 11.01 18.32
CA ALA A 782 37.32 12.42 18.40
C ALA A 782 37.18 13.03 19.81
N SER A 783 36.70 12.27 20.80
CA SER A 783 36.63 12.71 22.20
C SER A 783 36.69 11.52 23.16
N PRO A 784 37.28 11.68 24.36
CA PRO A 784 37.33 10.61 25.36
C PRO A 784 35.96 10.38 26.00
N ILE A 785 35.09 9.62 25.33
CA ILE A 785 33.78 9.23 25.87
C ILE A 785 34.00 8.29 27.06
N VAL A 786 33.82 8.82 28.26
CA VAL A 786 33.87 8.05 29.52
C VAL A 786 32.74 7.02 29.49
N PRO A 787 33.04 5.71 29.65
CA PRO A 787 31.99 4.70 29.76
C PRO A 787 31.33 4.78 31.13
N ASP A 788 30.00 4.80 31.17
CA ASP A 788 29.26 4.57 32.41
C ASP A 788 29.39 3.10 32.81
N THR A 789 30.34 2.80 33.70
CA THR A 789 30.56 1.45 34.23
C THR A 789 29.49 0.99 35.22
N SER A 790 28.58 1.87 35.66
CA SER A 790 27.44 1.51 36.52
C SER A 790 26.24 0.99 35.74
N LEU A 791 26.10 1.39 34.48
CA LEU A 791 25.07 0.92 33.56
C LEU A 791 25.17 -0.59 33.33
N LYS A 792 24.14 -1.33 33.76
CA LYS A 792 23.93 -2.73 33.38
C LYS A 792 23.39 -2.78 31.96
N THR A 793 23.87 -3.73 31.18
CA THR A 793 23.47 -3.92 29.77
C THR A 793 22.59 -5.17 29.62
N PRO A 794 21.80 -5.34 28.54
CA PRO A 794 20.96 -6.53 28.36
C PRO A 794 21.76 -7.84 28.45
N LEU A 795 23.01 -7.82 27.97
CA LEU A 795 24.03 -8.85 28.17
C LEU A 795 24.20 -9.32 29.60
N ASP A 796 24.18 -8.42 30.58
CA ASP A 796 24.49 -8.75 31.97
C ASP A 796 23.38 -9.60 32.61
N PHE A 797 22.14 -9.45 32.14
CA PHE A 797 21.02 -10.32 32.49
C PHE A 797 21.06 -11.64 31.74
N TYR A 798 21.38 -11.62 30.43
CA TYR A 798 21.51 -12.83 29.61
C TYR A 798 22.68 -13.74 30.03
N LEU A 799 23.72 -13.17 30.66
CA LEU A 799 24.93 -13.86 31.09
C LEU A 799 25.02 -14.09 32.61
N SER A 800 24.00 -13.69 33.39
CA SER A 800 23.97 -13.90 34.84
C SER A 800 23.93 -15.40 35.16
N GLU A 801 25.03 -15.94 35.68
CA GLU A 801 25.06 -17.32 36.19
C GLU A 801 24.40 -17.37 37.58
N ASP A 802 23.48 -18.33 37.79
CA ASP A 802 23.00 -18.70 39.13
C ASP A 802 24.22 -18.92 40.04
N GLY A 803 24.34 -18.11 41.11
CA GLY A 803 25.56 -17.77 41.85
C GLY A 803 26.37 -18.92 42.48
N THR A 804 26.89 -19.81 41.65
CA THR A 804 27.51 -21.09 42.02
C THR A 804 28.77 -21.41 41.20
N GLY A 805 29.07 -20.63 40.15
CA GLY A 805 30.30 -20.71 39.35
C GLY A 805 30.55 -22.05 38.65
N ARG A 806 29.50 -22.87 38.47
CA ARG A 806 29.60 -24.22 37.90
C ARG A 806 28.44 -24.51 36.94
N ARG A 807 28.67 -24.25 35.65
CA ARG A 807 27.82 -24.79 34.58
C ARG A 807 27.73 -26.31 34.72
N LYS A 808 26.52 -26.83 34.90
CA LYS A 808 26.27 -28.28 35.03
C LYS A 808 26.81 -29.00 33.79
N PRO A 809 27.58 -30.09 33.92
CA PRO A 809 27.95 -30.92 32.78
C PRO A 809 26.69 -31.41 32.06
N GLY A 810 26.62 -31.22 30.74
CA GLY A 810 25.47 -31.63 29.94
C GLY A 810 25.19 -33.14 30.05
N PRO A 811 23.94 -33.59 29.84
CA PRO A 811 23.56 -34.98 30.04
C PRO A 811 24.47 -35.96 29.28
N ARG A 812 25.16 -36.83 30.02
CA ARG A 812 26.08 -37.83 29.45
C ARG A 812 25.26 -38.73 28.50
N PRO A 813 25.60 -38.82 27.20
CA PRO A 813 24.75 -39.51 26.23
C PRO A 813 24.59 -40.98 26.60
N LYS A 814 23.37 -41.38 26.97
CA LYS A 814 23.03 -42.78 27.26
C LYS A 814 23.22 -43.58 25.97
N ARG A 815 24.25 -44.45 25.93
CA ARG A 815 24.35 -45.49 24.89
C ARG A 815 23.06 -46.29 24.91
N LYS A 816 22.28 -46.27 23.81
CA LYS A 816 21.19 -47.24 23.61
C LYS A 816 21.84 -48.62 23.55
N ARG A 817 21.68 -49.42 24.61
CA ARG A 817 21.94 -50.85 24.57
C ARG A 817 20.73 -51.46 23.87
N ALA A 818 20.92 -52.12 22.73
CA ALA A 818 19.87 -52.95 22.17
C ALA A 818 19.56 -54.06 23.17
N VAL A 819 18.28 -54.33 23.38
CA VAL A 819 17.78 -55.47 24.16
C VAL A 819 16.69 -56.09 23.32
N GLU A 820 16.95 -57.30 22.85
CA GLU A 820 15.93 -58.16 22.26
C GLU A 820 15.16 -58.85 23.39
N GLN A 821 13.83 -58.77 23.34
CA GLN A 821 12.87 -59.72 23.90
C GLN A 821 11.54 -59.42 23.18
N VAL A 822 11.01 -60.29 22.31
CA VAL A 822 10.58 -61.70 22.48
C VAL A 822 9.29 -61.80 23.31
N GLY A 823 8.18 -62.00 22.59
CA GLY A 823 6.94 -62.70 22.97
C GLY A 823 6.29 -62.37 24.32
N LEU A 824 5.11 -61.71 24.26
CA LEU A 824 3.84 -62.40 24.03
C LEU A 824 2.78 -61.44 23.47
#